data_AF-A0A9P3CMF5-F1
#
_entry.id   AF-A0A9P3CMF5-F1
#
_cell.length_a   1.000
_cell.length_b   1.000
_cell.length_c   1.000
_cell.angle_alpha   90.00
_cell.angle_beta   90.00
_cell.angle_gamma   90.00
#
_symmetry.space_group_name_H-M   'P 1'
#
loop_
_entity.id
_entity.type
_entity.pdbx_description
1 polymer ?
#
loop_
_entity_poly.entity_id
_entity_poly.type
_entity_poly.pdbx_seq_one_letter_code
_entity_poly.pdbx_strand_id
1 'polypeptide(L)'
;MIRPIRGPRIACLLFIALITASLPHVNAQVDQDTAASSASPTADASATVAPVDFPSAVAQEVAVAQELALSNLTDPIPLPTDAPNYAQLSKIAALWPPLQETTGQVLSNASNAATDPTEDRPARLRKRQGGTRVMIVGDSMTHCNEGDFTWRYRIAQWFQSQGVAVDFVGPYQGTIEPELPGPPAPPPLYGSAPIVGPPKTSGGYATAFDSSHFAISGRAAAVVQGLIQEQTAANPTDLMLVMLGFNDLGWFYSDDDGLITSMSNLINNARRSNPNMKFVVSTVIHRTFIGGREDLVRNTDSYNRKLREQVPRWSTASSPVVIAPVREEFDCGPQYNQDCPAAYDGLHPNELGEYQIARAFSRALVSGLGIGSTPIQIPGSIPSRPLPVPQNFQMSASPLGLTATWDKVYGAYEYDVEYRINGGAPFNFSPGQVRTNRWDTRWAIDGWTYDIRIRSSAGNRKGGWSGWLSGTARPQTAAAPGNVAVRAQDSGISVRWTPPAGPYSDSVFRYNVYYWDLDTPCAFLLGAAFEGTSALITGLIPGHRHLVAIETWNAAGAGFPVIARSVVPGRGTPGTPQNLQVNSNDPATVHLTWNAVAGAAGYILARRNVNQQGSQLERFTTTEEGTCSMHGFQFPGAWNYEWAVLAFNGEAESSLSAPRTAPVPQEAILGLREVDHPIQLLNLVALGQTVRRAQEALAKAVMATVKAVWGRDAMVATARNALSVVALAARDA
;
A
#
# COMPACT_ATOMS: atom_id res chain seq x y z
N MET A 1 19.34 25.21 5.61
CA MET A 1 17.99 24.98 6.17
C MET A 1 17.00 24.82 5.03
N ILE A 2 16.88 23.60 4.50
CA ILE A 2 15.94 23.27 3.42
C ILE A 2 15.08 22.14 3.97
N ARG A 3 13.77 22.41 4.09
CA ARG A 3 12.75 21.45 4.53
C ARG A 3 12.58 20.36 3.45
N PRO A 4 12.36 19.08 3.79
CA PRO A 4 11.93 18.10 2.82
C PRO A 4 10.47 18.37 2.43
N ILE A 5 10.24 18.42 1.13
CA ILE A 5 8.95 18.59 0.49
C ILE A 5 8.17 17.26 0.52
N ARG A 6 6.86 17.43 0.67
CA ARG A 6 5.78 16.44 0.82
C ARG A 6 5.89 15.27 -0.16
N GLY A 7 5.64 14.06 0.35
CA GLY A 7 5.61 12.82 -0.43
C GLY A 7 4.45 12.73 -1.44
N PRO A 8 4.52 11.77 -2.38
CA PRO A 8 3.61 11.64 -3.53
C PRO A 8 2.15 11.25 -3.19
N ARG A 9 1.85 10.91 -1.93
CA ARG A 9 0.56 10.33 -1.50
C ARG A 9 -0.65 11.28 -1.58
N ILE A 10 -0.44 12.61 -1.61
CA ILE A 10 -1.54 13.60 -1.67
C ILE A 10 -2.02 13.82 -3.11
N ALA A 11 -1.20 13.53 -4.12
CA ALA A 11 -1.58 13.61 -5.52
C ALA A 11 -2.42 12.40 -5.99
N CYS A 12 -2.55 11.36 -5.16
CA CYS A 12 -3.13 10.08 -5.56
C CYS A 12 -4.63 10.02 -5.68
N LEU A 13 -5.35 10.66 -4.76
CA LEU A 13 -6.80 10.61 -4.86
C LEU A 13 -7.33 11.63 -5.87
N LEU A 14 -6.50 12.56 -6.35
CA LEU A 14 -6.83 13.54 -7.38
C LEU A 14 -7.11 12.91 -8.75
N PHE A 15 -6.48 11.78 -9.09
CA PHE A 15 -6.57 11.20 -10.46
C PHE A 15 -7.66 10.13 -10.62
N ILE A 16 -7.97 9.36 -9.57
CA ILE A 16 -9.09 8.39 -9.57
C ILE A 16 -10.44 9.11 -9.74
N ALA A 17 -10.58 10.32 -9.19
CA ALA A 17 -11.79 11.15 -9.31
C ALA A 17 -12.05 11.67 -10.73
N LEU A 18 -11.04 11.69 -11.62
CA LEU A 18 -11.18 12.19 -12.99
C LEU A 18 -11.52 11.09 -14.01
N ILE A 19 -11.18 9.82 -13.74
CA ILE A 19 -11.42 8.70 -14.69
C ILE A 19 -12.83 8.13 -14.54
N THR A 20 -13.44 8.18 -13.35
CA THR A 20 -14.84 7.75 -13.14
C THR A 20 -15.89 8.72 -13.71
N ALA A 21 -15.48 9.92 -14.14
CA ALA A 21 -16.34 10.86 -14.85
C ALA A 21 -16.38 10.65 -16.38
N SER A 22 -15.76 9.60 -16.93
CA SER A 22 -15.60 9.42 -18.39
C SER A 22 -15.85 8.01 -18.94
N LEU A 23 -16.50 7.11 -18.18
CA LEU A 23 -17.01 5.85 -18.75
C LEU A 23 -18.47 6.03 -19.20
N PRO A 24 -18.81 5.74 -20.48
CA PRO A 24 -20.18 5.82 -20.96
C PRO A 24 -21.03 4.68 -20.38
N HIS A 25 -22.25 5.03 -19.95
CA HIS A 25 -23.31 4.09 -19.61
C HIS A 25 -23.48 3.04 -20.72
N VAL A 26 -23.30 1.76 -20.40
CA VAL A 26 -23.75 0.66 -21.27
C VAL A 26 -25.27 0.59 -21.16
N ASN A 27 -25.96 1.32 -22.03
CA ASN A 27 -27.38 1.12 -22.29
C ASN A 27 -27.53 -0.03 -23.28
N ALA A 28 -28.19 -1.11 -22.85
CA ALA A 28 -28.63 -2.17 -23.76
C ALA A 28 -29.69 -1.60 -24.72
N GLN A 29 -29.33 -1.43 -25.99
CA GLN A 29 -30.26 -1.11 -27.07
C GLN A 29 -31.02 -2.37 -27.46
N VAL A 30 -32.32 -2.38 -27.17
CA VAL A 30 -33.30 -3.24 -27.84
C VAL A 30 -33.76 -2.48 -29.08
N ASP A 31 -33.59 -3.08 -30.26
CA ASP A 31 -34.17 -2.63 -31.51
C ASP A 31 -35.71 -2.58 -31.39
N GLN A 32 -36.34 -1.48 -31.80
CA GLN A 32 -37.30 -1.47 -32.90
C GLN A 32 -37.83 -0.08 -33.25
N ASP A 33 -38.15 0.03 -34.54
CA ASP A 33 -38.58 1.18 -35.32
C ASP A 33 -39.76 2.00 -34.79
N THR A 34 -39.76 3.27 -35.23
CA THR A 34 -40.75 4.32 -35.01
C THR A 34 -42.13 4.05 -35.61
N ALA A 35 -43.21 4.30 -34.84
CA ALA A 35 -44.43 4.98 -35.31
C ALA A 35 -45.30 5.46 -34.13
N ALA A 36 -45.93 6.63 -34.32
CA ALA A 36 -46.61 7.46 -33.34
C ALA A 36 -47.91 6.89 -32.73
N SER A 37 -48.20 7.21 -31.45
CA SER A 37 -49.36 8.03 -31.03
C SER A 37 -49.50 8.10 -29.50
N SER A 38 -50.15 9.17 -29.07
CA SER A 38 -50.57 9.59 -27.72
C SER A 38 -51.01 8.52 -26.71
N ALA A 39 -50.51 8.62 -25.48
CA ALA A 39 -51.29 8.59 -24.23
C ALA A 39 -50.34 8.69 -23.01
N SER A 40 -50.64 9.58 -22.07
CA SER A 40 -49.99 9.59 -20.74
C SER A 40 -50.28 8.28 -19.99
N PRO A 41 -49.34 7.80 -19.16
CA PRO A 41 -49.73 7.05 -17.98
C PRO A 41 -49.12 7.59 -16.68
N THR A 42 -50.01 7.54 -15.71
CA THR A 42 -49.92 7.70 -14.27
C THR A 42 -48.74 6.98 -13.59
N ALA A 43 -48.32 7.58 -12.48
CA ALA A 43 -47.49 6.98 -11.44
C ALA A 43 -48.03 5.62 -10.96
N ASP A 44 -47.18 4.60 -10.93
CA ASP A 44 -46.90 3.78 -9.75
C ASP A 44 -45.83 2.73 -10.10
N ALA A 45 -44.75 2.65 -9.30
CA ALA A 45 -43.92 1.45 -9.13
C ALA A 45 -42.84 1.73 -8.08
N SER A 46 -43.17 1.49 -6.81
CA SER A 46 -42.16 1.21 -5.78
C SER A 46 -41.43 -0.09 -6.14
N ALA A 47 -40.25 0.00 -6.71
CA ALA A 47 -39.35 -1.15 -6.81
C ALA A 47 -38.81 -1.46 -5.40
N THR A 48 -39.44 -2.41 -4.72
CA THR A 48 -38.87 -3.00 -3.50
C THR A 48 -37.63 -3.80 -3.90
N VAL A 49 -36.46 -3.24 -3.61
CA VAL A 49 -35.18 -3.96 -3.68
C VAL A 49 -35.27 -5.16 -2.73
N ALA A 50 -35.09 -6.38 -3.25
CA ALA A 50 -35.05 -7.57 -2.42
C ALA A 50 -33.92 -7.45 -1.38
N PRO A 51 -34.13 -7.87 -0.12
CA PRO A 51 -33.06 -7.84 0.88
C PRO A 51 -31.86 -8.65 0.40
N VAL A 52 -30.67 -8.06 0.41
CA VAL A 52 -29.41 -8.79 0.23
C VAL A 52 -29.28 -9.77 1.40
N ASP A 53 -29.01 -11.04 1.12
CA ASP A 53 -28.85 -12.05 2.17
C ASP A 53 -27.55 -11.84 2.97
N PHE A 54 -27.49 -12.44 4.17
CA PHE A 54 -26.35 -12.29 5.08
C PHE A 54 -25.01 -12.70 4.44
N PRO A 55 -24.89 -13.86 3.76
CA PRO A 55 -23.65 -14.26 3.10
C PRO A 55 -23.18 -13.29 2.01
N SER A 56 -24.08 -12.79 1.17
CA SER A 56 -23.75 -11.84 0.10
C SER A 56 -23.27 -10.49 0.66
N ALA A 57 -23.90 -10.01 1.73
CA ALA A 57 -23.50 -8.77 2.39
C ALA A 57 -22.11 -8.91 3.04
N VAL A 58 -21.82 -10.04 3.68
CA VAL A 58 -20.48 -10.32 4.26
C VAL A 58 -19.42 -10.50 3.16
N ALA A 59 -19.75 -11.13 2.04
CA ALA A 59 -18.83 -11.27 0.91
C ALA A 59 -18.45 -9.92 0.31
N GLN A 60 -19.41 -8.99 0.18
CA GLN A 60 -19.16 -7.63 -0.25
C GLN A 60 -18.26 -6.86 0.74
N GLU A 61 -18.51 -7.01 2.04
CA GLU A 61 -17.66 -6.43 3.10
C GLU A 61 -16.21 -6.91 2.98
N VAL A 62 -16.00 -8.22 2.79
CA VAL A 62 -14.64 -8.80 2.67
C VAL A 62 -13.93 -8.35 1.40
N ALA A 63 -14.63 -8.27 0.26
CA ALA A 63 -14.05 -7.81 -0.99
C ALA A 63 -13.51 -6.37 -0.87
N VAL A 64 -14.31 -5.46 -0.30
CA VAL A 64 -13.90 -4.06 -0.11
C VAL A 64 -12.87 -3.92 1.02
N ALA A 65 -12.98 -4.71 2.09
CA ALA A 65 -12.01 -4.70 3.18
C ALA A 65 -10.62 -5.15 2.73
N GLN A 66 -10.51 -6.07 1.77
CA GLN A 66 -9.23 -6.42 1.17
C GLN A 66 -8.63 -5.22 0.42
N GLU A 67 -9.38 -4.56 -0.46
CA GLU A 67 -8.91 -3.35 -1.14
C GLU A 67 -8.45 -2.24 -0.16
N LEU A 68 -9.19 -2.04 0.94
CA LEU A 68 -8.87 -1.05 1.97
C LEU A 68 -7.70 -1.43 2.88
N ALA A 69 -7.60 -2.71 3.31
CA ALA A 69 -6.52 -3.20 4.17
C ALA A 69 -5.17 -3.14 3.45
N LEU A 70 -5.18 -3.37 2.14
CA LEU A 70 -4.00 -3.31 1.30
C LEU A 70 -3.46 -1.86 1.22
N SER A 71 -4.33 -0.83 1.24
CA SER A 71 -3.90 0.59 1.23
C SER A 71 -3.19 1.07 2.52
N ASN A 72 -3.27 0.30 3.60
CA ASN A 72 -2.73 0.63 4.93
C ASN A 72 -1.38 -0.04 5.24
N LEU A 73 -0.81 -0.80 4.30
CA LEU A 73 0.48 -1.45 4.44
C LEU A 73 1.51 -0.62 3.69
N THR A 74 2.14 0.37 4.33
CA THR A 74 3.17 1.16 3.64
C THR A 74 4.31 1.57 4.56
N ASP A 75 5.10 0.59 4.98
CA ASP A 75 6.41 0.86 5.53
C ASP A 75 7.45 0.68 4.42
N PRO A 76 8.07 1.77 3.95
CA PRO A 76 9.19 1.69 3.03
C PRO A 76 10.23 0.72 3.58
N ILE A 77 10.74 -0.16 2.72
CA ILE A 77 11.96 -0.90 3.04
C ILE A 77 13.14 0.01 2.69
N PRO A 78 13.83 0.65 3.65
CA PRO A 78 15.09 1.35 3.41
C PRO A 78 16.11 0.33 2.93
N LEU A 79 16.45 0.42 1.65
CA LEU A 79 17.57 -0.32 1.10
C LEU A 79 18.86 0.47 1.40
N PRO A 80 19.96 -0.19 1.77
CA PRO A 80 21.25 0.47 1.82
C PRO A 80 21.72 0.76 0.37
N THR A 81 22.54 1.79 0.17
CA THR A 81 22.96 2.25 -1.17
C THR A 81 23.84 1.23 -1.91
N ASP A 82 24.40 0.27 -1.19
CA ASP A 82 25.15 -0.88 -1.72
C ASP A 82 24.25 -2.07 -2.08
N ALA A 83 22.92 -1.94 -1.94
CA ALA A 83 21.98 -2.95 -2.40
C ALA A 83 22.11 -3.17 -3.92
N PRO A 84 22.02 -4.43 -4.41
CA PRO A 84 21.99 -4.72 -5.84
C PRO A 84 20.91 -3.88 -6.52
N ASN A 85 21.18 -3.31 -7.69
CA ASN A 85 20.21 -2.51 -8.46
C ASN A 85 19.47 -1.41 -7.65
N TYR A 86 20.14 -0.82 -6.66
CA TYR A 86 19.57 0.16 -5.72
C TYR A 86 18.70 1.23 -6.40
N ALA A 87 19.13 1.80 -7.53
CA ALA A 87 18.40 2.86 -8.23
C ALA A 87 17.00 2.44 -8.72
N GLN A 88 16.81 1.17 -9.10
CA GLN A 88 15.51 0.67 -9.54
C GLN A 88 14.70 0.13 -8.35
N LEU A 89 15.35 -0.56 -7.43
CA LEU A 89 14.67 -1.17 -6.27
C LEU A 89 14.22 -0.14 -5.25
N SER A 90 14.96 0.96 -5.05
CA SER A 90 14.53 2.07 -4.19
C SER A 90 13.21 2.70 -4.66
N LYS A 91 12.90 2.64 -5.97
CA LYS A 91 11.61 3.10 -6.51
C LYS A 91 10.45 2.26 -5.98
N ILE A 92 10.58 0.93 -6.00
CA ILE A 92 9.51 0.01 -5.58
C ILE A 92 9.50 -0.27 -4.08
N ALA A 93 10.67 -0.24 -3.42
CA ALA A 93 10.80 -0.50 -1.98
C ALA A 93 10.10 0.56 -1.13
N ALA A 94 9.94 1.78 -1.64
CA ALA A 94 9.17 2.84 -0.99
C ALA A 94 7.64 2.61 -1.00
N LEU A 95 7.16 1.71 -1.85
CA LEU A 95 5.74 1.36 -2.03
C LEU A 95 5.43 -0.04 -1.50
N TRP A 96 6.31 -0.59 -0.67
CA TRP A 96 6.20 -1.92 -0.12
C TRP A 96 5.45 -1.93 1.23
N PRO A 97 4.69 -3.00 1.57
CA PRO A 97 4.33 -4.14 0.74
C PRO A 97 3.31 -3.85 -0.37
N PRO A 98 3.31 -4.66 -1.45
CA PRO A 98 2.35 -4.57 -2.54
C PRO A 98 0.96 -5.01 -2.12
N LEU A 99 -0.06 -4.42 -2.75
CA LEU A 99 -1.43 -4.89 -2.64
C LEU A 99 -1.52 -6.29 -3.26
N GLN A 100 -2.00 -7.29 -2.51
CA GLN A 100 -2.14 -8.65 -3.03
C GLN A 100 -3.45 -8.81 -3.80
N GLU A 101 -3.34 -9.21 -5.06
CA GLU A 101 -4.45 -9.42 -5.97
C GLU A 101 -4.91 -10.87 -5.93
N THR A 102 -6.19 -11.06 -5.61
CA THR A 102 -6.81 -12.38 -5.48
C THR A 102 -7.91 -12.62 -6.51
N THR A 103 -8.34 -11.59 -7.22
CA THR A 103 -9.39 -11.67 -8.25
C THR A 103 -8.77 -11.66 -9.64
N GLY A 104 -8.39 -12.85 -10.12
CA GLY A 104 -7.84 -13.05 -11.46
C GLY A 104 -8.58 -14.16 -12.21
N GLN A 105 -8.67 -14.07 -13.54
CA GLN A 105 -9.14 -15.19 -14.34
C GLN A 105 -8.08 -16.30 -14.33
N VAL A 106 -8.34 -17.34 -13.54
CA VAL A 106 -7.51 -18.55 -13.47
C VAL A 106 -7.76 -19.38 -14.72
N LEU A 107 -6.71 -19.70 -15.49
CA LEU A 107 -6.72 -20.88 -16.36
C LEU A 107 -6.48 -22.09 -15.46
N SER A 108 -7.57 -22.84 -15.20
CA SER A 108 -7.61 -23.90 -14.21
C SER A 108 -6.71 -25.09 -14.54
N ASN A 109 -5.99 -25.57 -13.53
CA ASN A 109 -5.79 -27.00 -13.31
C ASN A 109 -6.43 -27.33 -11.96
N ALA A 110 -7.45 -28.19 -12.01
CA ALA A 110 -8.35 -28.50 -10.91
C ALA A 110 -7.72 -29.35 -9.80
N SER A 111 -8.15 -29.16 -8.55
CA SER A 111 -8.46 -30.27 -7.63
C SER A 111 -9.43 -29.83 -6.51
N ASN A 112 -10.33 -30.76 -6.15
CA ASN A 112 -11.51 -30.63 -5.28
C ASN A 112 -11.24 -30.99 -3.81
N ALA A 113 -12.10 -30.48 -2.90
CA ALA A 113 -12.80 -31.16 -1.77
C ALA A 113 -13.04 -30.16 -0.60
N ALA A 114 -14.29 -29.80 -0.24
CA ALA A 114 -15.16 -30.42 0.79
C ALA A 114 -14.55 -30.38 2.22
N THR A 115 -15.18 -29.97 3.34
CA THR A 115 -16.59 -29.86 3.78
C THR A 115 -16.63 -29.07 5.10
N ASP A 116 -17.79 -28.46 5.40
CA ASP A 116 -18.18 -27.83 6.66
C ASP A 116 -18.32 -28.85 7.81
N PRO A 117 -18.13 -28.43 9.07
CA PRO A 117 -19.21 -28.69 10.03
C PRO A 117 -19.54 -27.50 10.95
N THR A 118 -20.85 -27.30 11.05
CA THR A 118 -21.61 -26.55 12.06
C THR A 118 -21.14 -26.78 13.50
N GLU A 119 -20.96 -25.70 14.24
CA GLU A 119 -20.85 -25.73 15.70
C GLU A 119 -21.99 -24.95 16.38
N ASP A 120 -22.61 -25.64 17.31
CA ASP A 120 -23.86 -25.36 18.01
C ASP A 120 -23.61 -24.39 19.19
N ARG A 121 -24.28 -23.23 19.24
CA ARG A 121 -24.17 -22.27 20.37
C ARG A 121 -25.32 -22.48 21.37
N PRO A 122 -25.05 -22.77 22.66
CA PRO A 122 -26.10 -22.90 23.65
C PRO A 122 -26.68 -21.54 24.06
N ALA A 123 -27.98 -21.36 23.84
CA ALA A 123 -28.77 -20.23 24.28
C ALA A 123 -28.79 -20.14 25.82
N ARG A 124 -28.09 -19.18 26.40
CA ARG A 124 -28.25 -18.80 27.81
C ARG A 124 -29.41 -17.82 27.95
N LEU A 125 -30.60 -18.36 28.24
CA LEU A 125 -31.74 -17.62 28.79
C LEU A 125 -31.33 -17.00 30.15
N ARG A 126 -30.91 -15.74 30.16
CA ARG A 126 -30.87 -14.94 31.40
C ARG A 126 -32.24 -14.32 31.64
N LYS A 127 -32.77 -14.58 32.83
CA LYS A 127 -34.01 -14.03 33.39
C LYS A 127 -34.07 -12.51 33.22
N ARG A 128 -35.19 -12.03 32.66
CA ARG A 128 -35.61 -10.63 32.53
C ARG A 128 -35.39 -9.83 33.83
N GLN A 129 -34.51 -8.83 33.78
CA GLN A 129 -34.70 -7.59 34.53
C GLN A 129 -35.04 -6.50 33.50
N GLY A 130 -36.12 -5.75 33.74
CA GLY A 130 -36.81 -4.91 32.75
C GLY A 130 -36.14 -3.58 32.40
N GLY A 131 -34.91 -3.60 31.88
CA GLY A 131 -34.24 -2.44 31.27
C GLY A 131 -34.58 -2.27 29.78
N THR A 132 -34.36 -1.07 29.23
CA THR A 132 -34.48 -0.81 27.78
C THR A 132 -33.35 -1.54 27.05
N ARG A 133 -33.66 -2.35 26.03
CA ARG A 133 -32.63 -3.05 25.24
C ARG A 133 -32.06 -2.13 24.18
N VAL A 134 -30.78 -1.83 24.28
CA VAL A 134 -30.09 -0.85 23.43
C VAL A 134 -29.11 -1.56 22.49
N MET A 135 -29.37 -1.51 21.18
CA MET A 135 -28.40 -1.96 20.19
C MET A 135 -27.59 -0.78 19.67
N ILE A 136 -26.27 -0.84 19.84
CA ILE A 136 -25.35 0.13 19.21
C ILE A 136 -24.87 -0.47 17.88
N VAL A 137 -25.13 0.24 16.78
CA VAL A 137 -24.77 -0.16 15.42
C VAL A 137 -23.74 0.81 14.88
N GLY A 138 -22.62 0.31 14.34
CA GLY A 138 -21.60 1.22 13.81
C GLY A 138 -20.44 0.58 13.07
N ASP A 139 -19.45 1.39 12.75
CA ASP A 139 -18.24 1.00 12.04
C ASP A 139 -16.99 1.02 12.94
N SER A 140 -15.81 1.27 12.38
CA SER A 140 -14.52 1.36 13.09
C SER A 140 -14.50 2.42 14.19
N MET A 141 -15.24 3.52 14.05
CA MET A 141 -15.33 4.59 15.07
C MET A 141 -16.17 4.18 16.27
N THR A 142 -17.00 3.16 16.10
CA THR A 142 -17.78 2.54 17.17
C THR A 142 -17.09 1.31 17.73
N HIS A 143 -16.48 0.50 16.87
CA HIS A 143 -15.79 -0.72 17.23
C HIS A 143 -14.52 -0.44 18.03
N CYS A 144 -13.71 0.54 17.60
CA CYS A 144 -12.46 0.99 18.24
C CYS A 144 -11.46 -0.16 18.49
N ASN A 145 -10.29 0.15 19.06
CA ASN A 145 -9.21 -0.81 19.25
C ASN A 145 -9.15 -1.34 20.69
N GLU A 146 -8.38 -2.41 20.89
CA GLU A 146 -8.08 -2.93 22.23
C GLU A 146 -7.63 -1.80 23.17
N GLY A 147 -8.11 -1.86 24.41
CA GLY A 147 -7.79 -0.91 25.45
C GLY A 147 -8.50 0.43 25.31
N ASP A 148 -9.31 0.68 24.27
CA ASP A 148 -10.19 1.86 24.23
C ASP A 148 -11.28 1.78 25.29
N PHE A 149 -11.71 2.95 25.79
CA PHE A 149 -12.97 3.00 26.51
C PHE A 149 -14.11 2.94 25.49
N THR A 150 -13.95 3.62 24.35
CA THR A 150 -14.93 3.85 23.30
C THR A 150 -16.08 4.76 23.75
N TRP A 151 -16.77 5.38 22.79
CA TRP A 151 -17.98 6.15 23.10
C TRP A 151 -19.11 5.28 23.66
N ARG A 152 -19.09 3.96 23.40
CA ARG A 152 -20.04 2.98 23.95
C ARG A 152 -19.94 2.88 25.47
N TYR A 153 -18.72 2.88 26.01
CA TYR A 153 -18.51 2.95 27.45
C TYR A 153 -18.98 4.29 28.01
N ARG A 154 -18.66 5.41 27.34
CA ARG A 154 -19.07 6.75 27.80
C ARG A 154 -20.59 6.90 27.86
N ILE A 155 -21.32 6.37 26.86
CA ILE A 155 -22.79 6.38 26.89
C ILE A 155 -23.35 5.42 27.95
N ALA A 156 -22.70 4.28 28.21
CA ALA A 156 -23.08 3.38 29.30
C ALA A 156 -22.91 4.04 30.68
N GLN A 157 -21.79 4.74 30.91
CA GLN A 157 -21.58 5.55 32.13
C GLN A 157 -22.66 6.62 32.27
N TRP A 158 -23.07 7.22 31.15
CA TRP A 158 -24.11 8.22 31.15
C TRP A 158 -25.47 7.62 31.54
N PHE A 159 -25.91 6.51 30.94
CA PHE A 159 -27.15 5.84 31.34
C PHE A 159 -27.19 5.52 32.83
N GLN A 160 -26.07 5.00 33.37
CA GLN A 160 -25.92 4.75 34.80
C GLN A 160 -26.07 6.03 35.62
N SER A 161 -25.39 7.12 35.24
CA SER A 161 -25.48 8.40 35.96
C SER A 161 -26.86 9.06 35.87
N GLN A 162 -27.64 8.77 34.84
CA GLN A 162 -29.02 9.24 34.70
C GLN A 162 -30.05 8.31 35.36
N GLY A 163 -29.63 7.19 35.98
CA GLY A 163 -30.54 6.21 36.57
C GLY A 163 -31.42 5.47 35.56
N VAL A 164 -30.98 5.39 34.30
CA VAL A 164 -31.72 4.72 33.22
C VAL A 164 -31.22 3.28 33.10
N ALA A 165 -32.10 2.32 33.40
CA ALA A 165 -31.79 0.90 33.26
C ALA A 165 -31.72 0.48 31.79
N VAL A 166 -30.53 0.06 31.35
CA VAL A 166 -30.27 -0.42 29.99
C VAL A 166 -29.65 -1.81 30.01
N ASP A 167 -29.97 -2.58 28.97
CA ASP A 167 -29.34 -3.85 28.62
C ASP A 167 -28.79 -3.66 27.20
N PHE A 168 -27.47 -3.65 27.02
CA PHE A 168 -26.91 -3.54 25.68
C PHE A 168 -27.07 -4.89 24.98
N VAL A 169 -27.47 -4.86 23.71
CA VAL A 169 -27.75 -6.07 22.93
C VAL A 169 -27.03 -6.05 21.58
N GLY A 170 -26.70 -7.24 21.10
CA GLY A 170 -26.02 -7.44 19.83
C GLY A 170 -25.21 -8.73 19.81
N PRO A 171 -24.82 -9.20 18.62
CA PRO A 171 -24.12 -10.47 18.48
C PRO A 171 -22.67 -10.43 18.99
N TYR A 172 -22.08 -9.23 19.12
CA TYR A 172 -20.66 -9.03 19.41
C TYR A 172 -20.44 -8.39 20.77
N GLN A 173 -19.29 -8.69 21.38
CA GLN A 173 -18.78 -8.06 22.60
C GLN A 173 -17.30 -7.80 22.39
N GLY A 174 -16.82 -6.62 22.79
CA GLY A 174 -15.41 -6.25 22.70
C GLY A 174 -15.13 -5.11 21.71
N THR A 175 -13.84 -4.94 21.44
CA THR A 175 -13.26 -4.03 20.45
C THR A 175 -12.55 -4.83 19.36
N ILE A 176 -11.90 -4.15 18.41
CA ILE A 176 -11.10 -4.82 17.38
C ILE A 176 -10.03 -5.68 18.06
N GLU A 177 -10.07 -6.99 17.77
CA GLU A 177 -9.07 -7.95 18.23
C GLU A 177 -7.70 -7.64 17.59
N PRO A 178 -6.65 -7.40 18.40
CA PRO A 178 -5.31 -7.19 17.87
C PRO A 178 -4.80 -8.44 17.15
N GLU A 179 -4.00 -8.22 16.11
CA GLU A 179 -3.35 -9.33 15.42
C GLU A 179 -2.36 -10.05 16.33
N LEU A 180 -2.32 -11.38 16.21
CA LEU A 180 -1.33 -12.19 16.89
C LEU A 180 0.02 -12.06 16.18
N PRO A 181 1.14 -11.93 16.92
CA PRO A 181 2.45 -11.89 16.31
C PRO A 181 2.77 -13.21 15.62
N GLY A 182 3.20 -13.14 14.36
CA GLY A 182 3.58 -14.30 13.56
C GLY A 182 4.64 -13.93 12.53
N PRO A 183 5.40 -14.92 12.02
CA PRO A 183 6.31 -14.68 10.90
C PRO A 183 5.52 -14.22 9.67
N PRO A 184 6.14 -13.52 8.71
CA PRO A 184 5.49 -13.15 7.45
C PRO A 184 4.87 -14.38 6.77
N ALA A 185 3.56 -14.30 6.51
CA ALA A 185 2.84 -15.34 5.78
C ALA A 185 3.10 -15.21 4.27
N PRO A 186 3.11 -16.34 3.53
CA PRO A 186 3.25 -16.30 2.09
C PRO A 186 2.03 -15.64 1.43
N PRO A 187 2.22 -14.92 0.31
CA PRO A 187 1.16 -14.19 -0.36
C PRO A 187 0.05 -15.13 -0.86
N PRO A 188 -1.24 -14.76 -0.77
CA PRO A 188 -2.33 -15.54 -1.36
C PRO A 188 -2.12 -15.77 -2.85
N LEU A 189 -2.60 -16.92 -3.36
CA LEU A 189 -2.48 -17.23 -4.77
C LEU A 189 -3.38 -16.33 -5.62
N TYR A 190 -2.89 -15.91 -6.78
CA TYR A 190 -3.68 -15.13 -7.73
C TYR A 190 -4.90 -15.93 -8.18
N GLY A 191 -6.10 -15.35 -8.04
CA GLY A 191 -7.36 -16.02 -8.32
C GLY A 191 -8.00 -16.78 -7.14
N SER A 192 -7.37 -16.81 -5.96
CA SER A 192 -7.97 -17.45 -4.78
C SER A 192 -9.13 -16.63 -4.22
N ALA A 193 -10.20 -17.27 -3.75
CA ALA A 193 -11.28 -16.55 -3.07
C ALA A 193 -10.77 -15.85 -1.79
N PRO A 194 -11.29 -14.66 -1.46
CA PRO A 194 -11.05 -14.02 -0.18
C PRO A 194 -11.37 -14.96 0.99
N ILE A 195 -10.49 -15.05 1.98
CA ILE A 195 -10.77 -15.82 3.19
C ILE A 195 -11.77 -15.02 4.04
N VAL A 196 -12.99 -15.53 4.16
CA VAL A 196 -14.02 -14.97 5.05
C VAL A 196 -13.86 -15.59 6.43
N GLY A 197 -13.12 -14.91 7.31
CA GLY A 197 -13.04 -15.27 8.73
C GLY A 197 -14.18 -14.67 9.56
N PRO A 198 -14.43 -15.15 10.79
CA PRO A 198 -15.32 -14.48 11.71
C PRO A 198 -14.82 -13.05 11.97
N PRO A 199 -15.73 -12.10 12.23
CA PRO A 199 -15.34 -10.73 12.54
C PRO A 199 -14.47 -10.68 13.81
N LYS A 200 -13.40 -9.88 13.76
CA LYS A 200 -12.48 -9.65 14.87
C LYS A 200 -13.11 -8.75 15.93
N THR A 201 -13.79 -9.34 16.92
CA THR A 201 -14.52 -8.58 17.95
C THR A 201 -14.04 -8.83 19.37
N SER A 202 -13.03 -9.67 19.59
CA SER A 202 -12.68 -10.12 20.95
C SER A 202 -11.70 -9.20 21.70
N GLY A 203 -11.36 -8.03 21.15
CA GLY A 203 -10.48 -7.05 21.79
C GLY A 203 -11.03 -6.56 23.13
N GLY A 204 -10.16 -6.34 24.11
CA GLY A 204 -10.54 -5.84 25.43
C GLY A 204 -10.81 -4.34 25.46
N TYR A 205 -11.52 -3.88 26.48
CA TYR A 205 -11.71 -2.45 26.79
C TYR A 205 -10.73 -1.96 27.85
N ALA A 206 -10.57 -0.66 27.99
CA ALA A 206 -9.90 -0.06 29.16
C ALA A 206 -10.54 -0.49 30.49
N THR A 207 -11.88 -0.62 30.50
CA THR A 207 -12.67 -1.02 31.67
C THR A 207 -13.85 -1.89 31.22
N ALA A 208 -14.17 -2.93 31.99
CA ALA A 208 -15.29 -3.82 31.70
C ALA A 208 -16.66 -3.13 31.91
N PHE A 209 -17.60 -3.41 31.02
CA PHE A 209 -19.02 -3.04 31.10
C PHE A 209 -19.81 -4.01 30.22
N ASP A 210 -21.15 -3.89 30.19
CA ASP A 210 -21.94 -4.60 29.19
C ASP A 210 -21.68 -3.99 27.81
N SER A 211 -20.87 -4.69 27.02
CA SER A 211 -20.32 -4.21 25.77
C SER A 211 -21.03 -4.75 24.54
N SER A 212 -22.20 -5.35 24.69
CA SER A 212 -22.89 -5.99 23.57
C SER A 212 -23.24 -4.97 22.47
N HIS A 213 -22.95 -5.28 21.21
CA HIS A 213 -23.13 -4.34 20.10
C HIS A 213 -23.23 -5.04 18.73
N PHE A 214 -23.53 -4.25 17.70
CA PHE A 214 -23.49 -4.65 16.30
C PHE A 214 -22.64 -3.66 15.48
N ALA A 215 -21.36 -3.56 15.80
CA ALA A 215 -20.41 -2.69 15.10
C ALA A 215 -19.18 -3.45 14.64
N ILE A 216 -18.74 -3.25 13.40
CA ILE A 216 -17.57 -3.90 12.79
C ILE A 216 -16.76 -2.89 12.00
N SER A 217 -15.44 -2.98 12.10
CA SER A 217 -14.53 -2.05 11.41
C SER A 217 -14.67 -2.18 9.91
N GLY A 218 -14.71 -1.06 9.18
CA GLY A 218 -14.86 -1.03 7.72
C GLY A 218 -16.29 -1.21 7.20
N ARG A 219 -17.27 -1.51 8.06
CA ARG A 219 -18.65 -1.77 7.62
C ARG A 219 -19.39 -0.50 7.18
N ALA A 220 -20.12 -0.60 6.07
CA ALA A 220 -20.95 0.46 5.49
C ALA A 220 -22.44 0.27 5.80
N ALA A 221 -23.24 1.34 5.76
CA ALA A 221 -24.70 1.24 5.87
C ALA A 221 -25.30 0.42 4.71
N ALA A 222 -24.70 0.52 3.51
CA ALA A 222 -25.07 -0.26 2.34
C ALA A 222 -25.04 -1.79 2.58
N VAL A 223 -24.16 -2.25 3.47
CA VAL A 223 -24.06 -3.64 3.92
C VAL A 223 -25.06 -3.90 5.05
N VAL A 224 -25.06 -3.05 6.08
CA VAL A 224 -25.85 -3.26 7.31
C VAL A 224 -27.35 -3.32 7.04
N GLN A 225 -27.86 -2.59 6.05
CA GLN A 225 -29.29 -2.62 5.69
C GLN A 225 -29.79 -4.05 5.39
N GLY A 226 -28.95 -4.93 4.82
CA GLY A 226 -29.29 -6.33 4.53
C GLY A 226 -29.20 -7.24 5.76
N LEU A 227 -28.32 -6.89 6.71
CA LEU A 227 -28.05 -7.71 7.90
C LEU A 227 -29.00 -7.43 9.06
N ILE A 228 -29.47 -6.19 9.20
CA ILE A 228 -30.03 -5.69 10.47
C ILE A 228 -31.30 -6.42 10.92
N GLN A 229 -32.16 -6.86 9.99
CA GLN A 229 -33.42 -7.53 10.33
C GLN A 229 -33.18 -8.83 11.10
N GLU A 230 -32.23 -9.66 10.63
CA GLU A 230 -31.88 -10.92 11.29
C GLU A 230 -31.22 -10.65 12.64
N GLN A 231 -30.34 -9.64 12.71
CA GLN A 231 -29.64 -9.28 13.95
C GLN A 231 -30.58 -8.78 15.04
N THR A 232 -31.60 -7.98 14.70
CA THR A 232 -32.60 -7.52 15.67
C THR A 232 -33.64 -8.59 15.99
N ALA A 233 -33.85 -9.59 15.12
CA ALA A 233 -34.67 -10.76 15.46
C ALA A 233 -33.94 -11.67 16.47
N ALA A 234 -32.65 -11.92 16.27
CA ALA A 234 -31.81 -12.72 17.18
C ALA A 234 -31.48 -11.98 18.49
N ASN A 235 -31.35 -10.66 18.44
CA ASN A 235 -31.01 -9.78 19.57
C ASN A 235 -32.10 -8.70 19.71
N PRO A 236 -33.27 -9.03 20.28
CA PRO A 236 -34.41 -8.14 20.24
C PRO A 236 -34.14 -6.81 20.97
N THR A 237 -34.49 -5.73 20.30
CA THR A 237 -34.01 -4.36 20.56
C THR A 237 -35.18 -3.39 20.73
N ASP A 238 -35.06 -2.43 21.66
CA ASP A 238 -36.07 -1.38 21.91
C ASP A 238 -35.58 0.01 21.46
N LEU A 239 -34.28 0.26 21.56
CA LEU A 239 -33.61 1.51 21.16
C LEU A 239 -32.37 1.16 20.33
N MET A 240 -32.21 1.80 19.19
CA MET A 240 -31.03 1.63 18.32
C MET A 240 -30.26 2.94 18.19
N LEU A 241 -28.96 2.90 18.48
CA LEU A 241 -28.02 4.02 18.28
C LEU A 241 -27.15 3.70 17.07
N VAL A 242 -27.32 4.43 15.97
CA VAL A 242 -26.66 4.16 14.69
C VAL A 242 -25.60 5.21 14.40
N MET A 243 -24.35 4.77 14.28
CA MET A 243 -23.21 5.57 13.81
C MET A 243 -22.53 4.88 12.62
N LEU A 244 -23.11 5.08 11.44
CA LEU A 244 -22.67 4.53 10.15
C LEU A 244 -22.72 5.61 9.07
N GLY A 245 -22.12 5.31 7.91
CA GLY A 245 -22.21 6.14 6.70
C GLY A 245 -20.88 6.74 6.26
N PHE A 246 -19.87 6.78 7.13
CA PHE A 246 -18.56 7.27 6.72
C PHE A 246 -17.94 6.37 5.64
N ASN A 247 -17.98 5.05 5.84
CA ASN A 247 -17.43 4.10 4.85
C ASN A 247 -18.16 4.13 3.52
N ASP A 248 -19.46 4.45 3.52
CA ASP A 248 -20.26 4.57 2.31
C ASP A 248 -19.71 5.66 1.39
N LEU A 249 -19.53 6.87 1.94
CA LEU A 249 -19.02 8.04 1.23
C LEU A 249 -17.49 7.96 1.03
N GLY A 250 -16.79 7.47 2.04
CA GLY A 250 -15.34 7.41 2.10
C GLY A 250 -14.74 6.40 1.14
N TRP A 251 -15.38 5.24 0.98
CA TRP A 251 -14.84 4.08 0.28
C TRP A 251 -15.75 3.58 -0.84
N PHE A 252 -16.57 4.48 -1.39
CA PHE A 252 -17.34 4.26 -2.62
C PHE A 252 -18.32 3.08 -2.58
N TYR A 253 -18.82 2.68 -1.40
CA TYR A 253 -19.97 1.78 -1.38
C TYR A 253 -21.22 2.47 -1.94
N SER A 254 -21.37 3.78 -1.73
CA SER A 254 -22.41 4.60 -2.34
C SER A 254 -22.08 6.10 -2.28
N ASP A 255 -22.86 6.91 -2.99
CA ASP A 255 -22.89 8.36 -2.77
C ASP A 255 -23.82 8.74 -1.62
N ASP A 256 -24.11 10.03 -1.47
CA ASP A 256 -24.98 10.56 -0.43
C ASP A 256 -26.46 10.16 -0.60
N ASP A 257 -26.95 10.01 -1.83
CA ASP A 257 -28.32 9.51 -2.10
C ASP A 257 -28.46 8.01 -1.81
N GLY A 258 -27.47 7.22 -2.22
CA GLY A 258 -27.39 5.81 -1.89
C GLY A 258 -27.28 5.57 -0.38
N LEU A 259 -26.57 6.42 0.35
CA LEU A 259 -26.48 6.33 1.80
C LEU A 259 -27.81 6.70 2.49
N ILE A 260 -28.52 7.72 2.03
CA ILE A 260 -29.87 8.05 2.53
C ILE A 260 -30.82 6.87 2.33
N THR A 261 -30.76 6.22 1.16
CA THR A 261 -31.56 5.02 0.85
C THR A 261 -31.20 3.87 1.79
N SER A 262 -29.90 3.60 1.97
CA SER A 262 -29.41 2.53 2.84
C SER A 262 -29.81 2.74 4.30
N MET A 263 -29.75 3.98 4.81
CA MET A 263 -30.17 4.31 6.17
C MET A 263 -31.69 4.14 6.36
N SER A 264 -32.49 4.55 5.37
CA SER A 264 -33.95 4.34 5.40
C SER A 264 -34.30 2.84 5.42
N ASN A 265 -33.64 2.06 4.57
CA ASN A 265 -33.82 0.60 4.51
C ASN A 265 -33.41 -0.06 5.83
N LEU A 266 -32.28 0.34 6.43
CA LEU A 266 -31.84 -0.16 7.73
C LEU A 266 -32.93 0.05 8.81
N ILE A 267 -33.47 1.27 8.92
CA ILE A 267 -34.53 1.59 9.89
C ILE A 267 -35.78 0.74 9.63
N ASN A 268 -36.22 0.65 8.37
CA ASN A 268 -37.42 -0.12 8.00
C ASN A 268 -37.24 -1.63 8.25
N ASN A 269 -36.05 -2.17 7.97
CA ASN A 269 -35.73 -3.57 8.21
C ASN A 269 -35.64 -3.89 9.71
N ALA A 270 -35.08 -2.99 10.53
CA ALA A 270 -35.09 -3.14 11.99
C ALA A 270 -36.53 -3.14 12.55
N ARG A 271 -37.41 -2.26 12.04
CA ARG A 271 -38.83 -2.18 12.45
C ARG A 271 -39.63 -3.46 12.20
N ARG A 272 -39.22 -4.30 11.25
CA ARG A 272 -39.86 -5.61 11.01
C ARG A 272 -39.77 -6.54 12.23
N SER A 273 -38.75 -6.36 13.07
CA SER A 273 -38.62 -7.10 14.34
C SER A 273 -39.33 -6.43 15.51
N ASN A 274 -39.40 -5.09 15.53
CA ASN A 274 -40.09 -4.31 16.55
C ASN A 274 -40.63 -3.00 15.94
N PRO A 275 -41.95 -2.90 15.66
CA PRO A 275 -42.54 -1.71 15.04
C PRO A 275 -42.55 -0.47 15.95
N ASN A 276 -42.21 -0.62 17.24
CA ASN A 276 -42.13 0.47 18.23
C ASN A 276 -40.67 0.84 18.58
N MET A 277 -39.69 0.34 17.83
CA MET A 277 -38.28 0.63 18.08
C MET A 277 -37.99 2.13 17.96
N LYS A 278 -37.22 2.69 18.89
CA LYS A 278 -36.75 4.07 18.82
C LYS A 278 -35.37 4.11 18.17
N PHE A 279 -35.08 5.17 17.41
CA PHE A 279 -33.81 5.30 16.71
C PHE A 279 -33.14 6.63 17.01
N VAL A 280 -31.83 6.59 17.22
CA VAL A 280 -30.96 7.75 17.17
C VAL A 280 -29.92 7.52 16.08
N VAL A 281 -29.93 8.34 15.04
CA VAL A 281 -29.03 8.22 13.88
C VAL A 281 -28.06 9.38 13.88
N SER A 282 -26.75 9.12 13.78
CA SER A 282 -25.76 10.18 13.76
C SER A 282 -25.66 10.90 12.41
N THR A 283 -25.31 12.18 12.44
CA THR A 283 -24.61 12.80 11.32
C THR A 283 -23.26 12.11 11.08
N VAL A 284 -22.83 12.01 9.81
CA VAL A 284 -21.52 11.49 9.44
C VAL A 284 -20.46 12.55 9.73
N ILE A 285 -19.39 12.17 10.44
CA ILE A 285 -18.31 13.10 10.77
C ILE A 285 -17.46 13.43 9.55
N HIS A 286 -16.77 14.57 9.62
CA HIS A 286 -15.66 14.84 8.70
C HIS A 286 -14.36 14.23 9.23
N ARG A 287 -13.40 14.02 8.32
CA ARG A 287 -12.01 13.69 8.63
C ARG A 287 -11.04 14.77 8.17
N THR A 288 -9.79 14.67 8.60
CA THR A 288 -8.69 15.43 8.00
C THR A 288 -8.72 15.31 6.48
N PHE A 289 -8.42 16.41 5.78
CA PHE A 289 -8.53 16.45 4.32
C PHE A 289 -7.62 15.40 3.66
N ILE A 290 -8.21 14.58 2.78
CA ILE A 290 -7.45 13.69 1.91
C ILE A 290 -7.30 14.39 0.56
N GLY A 291 -6.06 14.63 0.11
CA GLY A 291 -5.82 15.34 -1.15
C GLY A 291 -6.49 14.66 -2.35
N GLY A 292 -7.36 15.39 -3.05
CA GLY A 292 -8.15 14.86 -4.17
C GLY A 292 -9.49 14.24 -3.80
N ARG A 293 -9.88 14.31 -2.53
CA ARG A 293 -11.19 13.89 -2.06
C ARG A 293 -12.09 15.07 -1.68
N GLU A 294 -12.14 16.10 -2.52
CA GLU A 294 -13.10 17.19 -2.38
C GLU A 294 -14.55 16.67 -2.49
N ASP A 295 -14.76 15.57 -3.22
CA ASP A 295 -16.02 14.82 -3.25
C ASP A 295 -16.44 14.36 -1.85
N LEU A 296 -15.53 13.82 -1.04
CA LEU A 296 -15.85 13.29 0.28
C LEU A 296 -16.39 14.39 1.21
N VAL A 297 -15.78 15.58 1.17
CA VAL A 297 -16.25 16.73 1.95
C VAL A 297 -17.65 17.14 1.49
N ARG A 298 -17.84 17.32 0.17
CA ARG A 298 -19.14 17.69 -0.42
C ARG A 298 -20.23 16.66 -0.13
N ASN A 299 -19.94 15.38 -0.30
CA ASN A 299 -20.87 14.29 -0.09
C ASN A 299 -21.23 14.15 1.39
N THR A 300 -20.27 14.32 2.30
CA THR A 300 -20.53 14.30 3.75
C THR A 300 -21.45 15.46 4.16
N ASP A 301 -21.18 16.68 3.68
CA ASP A 301 -22.05 17.84 3.95
C ASP A 301 -23.44 17.65 3.32
N SER A 302 -23.50 17.11 2.11
CA SER A 302 -24.74 16.84 1.39
C SER A 302 -25.60 15.78 2.08
N TYR A 303 -25.00 14.63 2.45
CA TYR A 303 -25.67 13.59 3.23
C TYR A 303 -26.21 14.15 4.55
N ASN A 304 -25.39 14.87 5.32
CA ASN A 304 -25.82 15.41 6.61
C ASN A 304 -26.96 16.43 6.48
N ARG A 305 -27.03 17.18 5.39
CA ARG A 305 -28.18 18.03 5.07
C ARG A 305 -29.42 17.19 4.73
N LYS A 306 -29.30 16.24 3.80
CA LYS A 306 -30.38 15.33 3.39
C LYS A 306 -30.92 14.51 4.56
N LEU A 307 -30.07 14.04 5.47
CA LEU A 307 -30.46 13.29 6.67
C LEU A 307 -31.42 14.10 7.54
N ARG A 308 -31.15 15.40 7.73
CA ARG A 308 -32.03 16.31 8.49
C ARG A 308 -33.39 16.51 7.84
N GLU A 309 -33.44 16.53 6.52
CA GLU A 309 -34.68 16.66 5.75
C GLU A 309 -35.51 15.37 5.79
N GLN A 310 -34.86 14.19 5.80
CA GLN A 310 -35.52 12.89 5.70
C GLN A 310 -35.95 12.29 7.03
N VAL A 311 -35.20 12.50 8.13
CA VAL A 311 -35.52 11.91 9.44
C VAL A 311 -36.95 12.22 9.93
N PRO A 312 -37.51 13.43 9.77
CA PRO A 312 -38.91 13.69 10.11
C PRO A 312 -39.90 12.81 9.36
N ARG A 313 -39.58 12.39 8.12
CA ARG A 313 -40.42 11.50 7.30
C ARG A 313 -40.29 10.03 7.69
N TRP A 314 -39.13 9.64 8.24
CA TRP A 314 -38.92 8.28 8.76
C TRP A 314 -39.54 8.09 10.15
N SER A 315 -39.73 9.17 10.90
CA SER A 315 -40.22 9.15 12.28
C SER A 315 -41.74 8.92 12.36
N THR A 316 -42.17 8.11 13.32
CA THR A 316 -43.60 7.96 13.68
C THR A 316 -43.78 8.19 15.18
N ALA A 317 -45.03 8.38 15.63
CA ALA A 317 -45.32 8.57 17.05
C ALA A 317 -44.87 7.36 17.92
N SER A 318 -45.00 6.14 17.41
CA SER A 318 -44.62 4.91 18.13
C SER A 318 -43.17 4.49 17.91
N SER A 319 -42.54 4.95 16.83
CA SER A 319 -41.16 4.64 16.46
C SER A 319 -40.41 5.92 16.06
N PRO A 320 -40.12 6.80 17.02
CA PRO A 320 -39.44 8.06 16.75
C PRO A 320 -38.02 7.83 16.24
N VAL A 321 -37.60 8.64 15.28
CA VAL A 321 -36.22 8.72 14.76
C VAL A 321 -35.67 10.12 15.07
N VAL A 322 -34.51 10.18 15.71
CA VAL A 322 -33.86 11.45 16.15
C VAL A 322 -32.43 11.50 15.64
N ILE A 323 -31.93 12.69 15.36
CA ILE A 323 -30.54 12.89 14.92
C ILE A 323 -29.61 13.14 16.11
N ALA A 324 -28.52 12.39 16.20
CA ALA A 324 -27.37 12.76 17.02
C ALA A 324 -26.42 13.67 16.22
N PRO A 325 -26.13 14.89 16.71
CA PRO A 325 -25.30 15.86 15.99
C PRO A 325 -23.81 15.56 16.15
N VAL A 326 -23.38 14.33 15.82
CA VAL A 326 -22.00 13.87 16.05
C VAL A 326 -21.01 14.71 15.26
N ARG A 327 -21.30 15.03 14.00
CA ARG A 327 -20.48 15.93 13.18
C ARG A 327 -20.22 17.25 13.88
N GLU A 328 -21.23 17.85 14.49
CA GLU A 328 -21.15 19.17 15.11
C GLU A 328 -20.39 19.15 16.43
N GLU A 329 -20.32 17.99 17.09
CA GLU A 329 -19.64 17.80 18.37
C GLU A 329 -18.20 17.35 18.23
N PHE A 330 -17.88 16.70 17.11
CA PHE A 330 -16.59 16.05 16.90
C PHE A 330 -15.56 17.04 16.32
N ASP A 331 -14.53 17.34 17.09
CA ASP A 331 -13.46 18.27 16.72
C ASP A 331 -12.45 17.58 15.78
N CYS A 332 -12.91 17.29 14.56
CA CYS A 332 -12.09 16.86 13.45
C CYS A 332 -12.74 17.24 12.11
N GLY A 333 -11.92 17.33 11.06
CA GLY A 333 -12.36 17.72 9.72
C GLY A 333 -11.24 18.36 8.87
N PRO A 334 -11.55 18.76 7.62
CA PRO A 334 -10.59 19.32 6.68
C PRO A 334 -9.81 20.53 7.24
N GLN A 335 -10.43 21.29 8.13
CA GLN A 335 -9.85 22.48 8.75
C GLN A 335 -8.65 22.19 9.68
N TYR A 336 -8.49 20.95 10.16
CA TYR A 336 -7.45 20.59 11.12
C TYR A 336 -6.15 20.06 10.48
N ASN A 337 -6.07 19.97 9.15
CA ASN A 337 -4.92 19.39 8.44
C ASN A 337 -4.51 18.00 8.98
N GLN A 338 -3.46 17.88 9.79
CA GLN A 338 -2.99 16.62 10.39
C GLN A 338 -3.27 16.54 11.89
N ASP A 339 -3.76 17.62 12.51
CA ASP A 339 -3.80 17.80 13.96
C ASP A 339 -5.25 17.82 14.46
N CYS A 340 -6.00 16.74 14.25
CA CYS A 340 -7.37 16.62 14.79
C CYS A 340 -7.34 16.44 16.31
N PRO A 341 -7.98 17.34 17.10
CA PRO A 341 -8.05 17.18 18.56
C PRO A 341 -8.80 15.93 19.00
N ALA A 342 -9.86 15.54 18.26
CA ALA A 342 -10.75 14.44 18.63
C ALA A 342 -10.37 13.08 18.03
N ALA A 343 -9.37 13.02 17.14
CA ALA A 343 -9.02 11.81 16.41
C ALA A 343 -7.53 11.46 16.49
N TYR A 344 -7.19 10.18 16.46
CA TYR A 344 -5.79 9.74 16.54
C TYR A 344 -5.09 9.63 15.17
N ASP A 345 -5.86 9.43 14.08
CA ASP A 345 -5.36 9.31 12.69
C ASP A 345 -6.09 10.25 11.72
N GLY A 346 -6.78 11.24 12.28
CA GLY A 346 -7.60 12.18 11.53
C GLY A 346 -9.00 11.70 11.19
N LEU A 347 -9.43 10.53 11.66
CA LEU A 347 -10.82 10.05 11.58
C LEU A 347 -11.29 9.38 12.88
N HIS A 348 -10.53 8.41 13.38
CA HIS A 348 -10.97 7.54 14.47
C HIS A 348 -10.82 8.22 15.84
N PRO A 349 -11.83 8.09 16.72
CA PRO A 349 -11.90 8.83 17.97
C PRO A 349 -10.73 8.48 18.90
N ASN A 350 -10.08 9.50 19.43
CA ASN A 350 -9.23 9.38 20.62
C ASN A 350 -10.09 9.59 21.89
N GLU A 351 -9.45 9.74 23.05
CA GLU A 351 -10.17 9.86 24.33
C GLU A 351 -11.12 11.06 24.38
N LEU A 352 -10.80 12.18 23.72
CA LEU A 352 -11.70 13.33 23.58
C LEU A 352 -12.86 13.01 22.63
N GLY A 353 -12.55 12.40 21.49
CA GLY A 353 -13.54 12.00 20.49
C GLY A 353 -14.60 11.05 21.05
N GLU A 354 -14.20 10.11 21.91
CA GLU A 354 -15.13 9.21 22.62
C GLU A 354 -16.19 9.99 23.41
N TYR A 355 -15.77 11.02 24.15
CA TYR A 355 -16.67 11.87 24.92
C TYR A 355 -17.55 12.73 24.02
N GLN A 356 -17.01 13.27 22.92
CA GLN A 356 -17.76 14.10 21.98
C GLN A 356 -18.86 13.33 21.27
N ILE A 357 -18.57 12.12 20.78
CA ILE A 357 -19.56 11.24 20.16
C ILE A 357 -20.64 10.88 21.18
N ALA A 358 -20.26 10.45 22.39
CA ALA A 358 -21.23 10.10 23.42
C ALA A 358 -22.07 11.31 23.86
N ARG A 359 -21.49 12.52 23.89
CA ARG A 359 -22.23 13.77 24.15
C ARG A 359 -23.29 14.01 23.09
N ALA A 360 -22.97 13.84 21.82
CA ALA A 360 -23.95 13.97 20.73
C ALA A 360 -25.15 13.02 20.90
N PHE A 361 -24.88 11.74 21.16
CA PHE A 361 -25.94 10.76 21.41
C PHE A 361 -26.75 11.08 22.66
N SER A 362 -26.11 11.44 23.77
CA SER A 362 -26.83 11.84 24.99
C SER A 362 -27.69 13.09 24.80
N ARG A 363 -27.27 14.06 23.97
CA ARG A 363 -28.09 15.22 23.61
C ARG A 363 -29.37 14.80 22.90
N ALA A 364 -29.25 13.93 21.89
CA ALA A 364 -30.40 13.42 21.15
C ALA A 364 -31.34 12.58 22.03
N LEU A 365 -30.80 11.78 22.94
CA LEU A 365 -31.59 10.99 23.89
C LEU A 365 -32.40 11.87 24.83
N VAL A 366 -31.79 12.92 25.40
CA VAL A 366 -32.46 13.87 26.31
C VAL A 366 -33.49 14.71 25.56
N SER A 367 -33.08 15.41 24.50
CA SER A 367 -33.94 16.42 23.86
C SER A 367 -34.97 15.80 22.92
N GLY A 368 -34.64 14.70 22.24
CA GLY A 368 -35.50 14.11 21.22
C GLY A 368 -36.34 12.93 21.71
N LEU A 369 -35.87 12.17 22.70
CA LEU A 369 -36.58 10.99 23.21
C LEU A 369 -37.00 11.10 24.69
N GLY A 370 -36.59 12.16 25.40
CA GLY A 370 -36.88 12.32 26.83
C GLY A 370 -36.22 11.26 27.72
N ILE A 371 -35.13 10.65 27.25
CA ILE A 371 -34.37 9.64 28.00
C ILE A 371 -33.21 10.36 28.70
N GLY A 372 -33.16 10.28 30.03
CA GLY A 372 -32.23 11.05 30.85
C GLY A 372 -32.64 12.52 31.03
N SER A 373 -31.87 13.24 31.83
CA SER A 373 -32.18 14.63 32.23
C SER A 373 -31.18 15.65 31.69
N THR A 374 -29.90 15.26 31.60
CA THR A 374 -28.80 16.14 31.20
C THR A 374 -27.84 15.41 30.27
N PRO A 375 -27.36 16.03 29.18
CA PRO A 375 -26.36 15.41 28.32
C PRO A 375 -25.00 15.29 29.01
N ILE A 376 -24.15 14.40 28.50
CA ILE A 376 -22.76 14.22 28.97
C ILE A 376 -22.01 15.56 28.95
N GLN A 377 -21.32 15.85 30.05
CA GLN A 377 -20.32 16.92 30.14
C GLN A 377 -18.94 16.34 29.87
N ILE A 378 -18.15 17.00 29.02
CA ILE A 378 -16.79 16.58 28.73
C ILE A 378 -15.89 17.05 29.88
N PRO A 379 -15.12 16.15 30.53
CA PRO A 379 -14.18 16.55 31.57
C PRO A 379 -13.14 17.55 31.05
N GLY A 380 -12.77 18.54 31.87
CA GLY A 380 -11.72 19.51 31.51
C GLY A 380 -10.32 18.90 31.39
N SER A 381 -10.11 17.70 31.91
CA SER A 381 -8.90 16.90 31.76
C SER A 381 -9.29 15.45 31.48
N ILE A 382 -8.75 14.89 30.39
CA ILE A 382 -8.98 13.52 29.96
C ILE A 382 -7.62 12.81 30.01
N PRO A 383 -7.45 11.79 30.88
CA PRO A 383 -6.21 11.03 30.95
C PRO A 383 -5.88 10.43 29.59
N SER A 384 -4.64 10.64 29.14
CA SER A 384 -4.14 9.97 27.95
C SER A 384 -3.95 8.48 28.21
N ARG A 385 -4.10 7.68 27.16
CA ARG A 385 -3.78 6.27 27.15
C ARG A 385 -2.34 6.00 27.63
N PRO A 386 -2.13 5.06 28.58
CA PRO A 386 -0.81 4.60 28.94
C PRO A 386 -0.13 3.85 27.77
N LEU A 387 1.03 4.33 27.35
CA LEU A 387 1.86 3.72 26.30
C LEU A 387 3.32 3.58 26.81
N PRO A 388 3.58 2.62 27.72
CA PRO A 388 4.93 2.42 28.26
C PRO A 388 5.90 1.95 27.18
N VAL A 389 7.20 2.19 27.40
CA VAL A 389 8.25 1.59 26.56
C VAL A 389 8.09 0.06 26.58
N PRO A 390 8.04 -0.61 25.41
CA PRO A 390 7.93 -2.06 25.36
C PRO A 390 9.04 -2.75 26.17
N GLN A 391 8.66 -3.76 26.95
CA GLN A 391 9.59 -4.53 27.79
C GLN A 391 10.04 -5.80 27.07
N ASN A 392 11.08 -6.43 27.60
CA ASN A 392 11.64 -7.67 27.05
C ASN A 392 11.98 -7.58 25.55
N PHE A 393 12.41 -6.41 25.08
CA PHE A 393 12.86 -6.22 23.71
C PHE A 393 14.10 -7.06 23.45
N GLN A 394 13.98 -8.00 22.51
CA GLN A 394 14.99 -8.98 22.15
C GLN A 394 15.09 -9.07 20.64
N MET A 395 16.28 -9.41 20.15
CA MET A 395 16.52 -9.68 18.74
C MET A 395 17.36 -10.93 18.59
N SER A 396 16.99 -11.79 17.64
CA SER A 396 17.64 -13.08 17.40
C SER A 396 17.76 -13.36 15.91
N ALA A 397 18.67 -14.24 15.54
CA ALA A 397 18.76 -14.75 14.17
C ALA A 397 17.52 -15.59 13.83
N SER A 398 17.03 -15.45 12.61
CA SER A 398 15.92 -16.25 12.09
C SER A 398 16.21 -16.67 10.65
N PRO A 399 15.48 -17.67 10.10
CA PRO A 399 15.64 -18.05 8.70
C PRO A 399 15.44 -16.88 7.73
N LEU A 400 14.64 -15.86 8.07
CA LEU A 400 14.46 -14.67 7.23
C LEU A 400 15.61 -13.64 7.36
N GLY A 401 16.51 -13.83 8.33
CA GLY A 401 17.60 -12.93 8.67
C GLY A 401 17.64 -12.67 10.18
N LEU A 402 16.79 -11.75 10.65
CA LEU A 402 16.62 -11.42 12.06
C LEU A 402 15.13 -11.32 12.41
N THR A 403 14.80 -11.65 13.65
CA THR A 403 13.49 -11.44 14.25
C THR A 403 13.68 -10.70 15.56
N ALA A 404 12.92 -9.63 15.75
CA ALA A 404 12.85 -8.86 16.98
C ALA A 404 11.46 -8.99 17.61
N THR A 405 11.41 -9.21 18.92
CA THR A 405 10.17 -9.41 19.68
C THR A 405 10.22 -8.65 21.00
N TRP A 406 9.07 -8.33 21.54
CA TRP A 406 8.91 -7.66 22.83
C TRP A 406 7.59 -8.06 23.47
N ASP A 407 7.35 -7.66 24.71
CA ASP A 407 6.06 -7.88 25.37
C ASP A 407 4.96 -7.04 24.71
N LYS A 408 3.78 -7.65 24.50
CA LYS A 408 2.60 -6.92 24.05
C LYS A 408 2.24 -5.84 25.08
N VAL A 409 2.17 -4.60 24.63
CA VAL A 409 1.64 -3.46 25.37
C VAL A 409 0.13 -3.39 25.13
N TYR A 410 -0.66 -3.68 26.17
CA TYR A 410 -2.11 -3.59 26.10
C TYR A 410 -2.55 -2.16 25.75
N GLY A 411 -3.40 -2.03 24.73
CA GLY A 411 -3.85 -0.73 24.25
C GLY A 411 -2.96 -0.06 23.21
N ALA A 412 -1.80 -0.63 22.87
CA ALA A 412 -1.07 -0.21 21.69
C ALA A 412 -1.80 -0.72 20.44
N TYR A 413 -2.08 0.15 19.48
CA TYR A 413 -2.68 -0.23 18.19
C TYR A 413 -1.60 -0.82 17.27
N GLU A 414 -0.37 -0.37 17.45
CA GLU A 414 0.82 -0.71 16.66
C GLU A 414 2.09 -0.34 17.44
N TYR A 415 3.25 -0.59 16.84
CA TYR A 415 4.55 -0.19 17.34
C TYR A 415 5.32 0.51 16.24
N ASP A 416 5.82 1.70 16.52
CA ASP A 416 6.79 2.31 15.62
C ASP A 416 8.13 1.59 15.80
N VAL A 417 8.77 1.28 14.67
CA VAL A 417 10.07 0.63 14.56
C VAL A 417 10.99 1.55 13.78
N GLU A 418 12.15 1.84 14.36
CA GLU A 418 13.24 2.48 13.63
C GLU A 418 14.37 1.49 13.46
N TYR A 419 14.95 1.45 12.27
CA TYR A 419 16.13 0.65 12.02
C TYR A 419 17.13 1.25 11.03
N ARG A 420 18.38 0.80 11.12
CA ARG A 420 19.50 1.16 10.25
C ARG A 420 20.17 -0.10 9.71
N ILE A 421 20.58 -0.10 8.44
CA ILE A 421 21.29 -1.22 7.81
C ILE A 421 22.75 -0.81 7.52
N ASN A 422 23.71 -1.68 7.83
CA ASN A 422 25.15 -1.48 7.61
C ASN A 422 25.70 -0.16 8.17
N GLY A 423 25.18 0.27 9.32
CA GLY A 423 25.59 1.53 9.97
C GLY A 423 25.25 2.79 9.18
N GLY A 424 24.22 2.73 8.30
CA GLY A 424 23.81 3.78 7.36
C GLY A 424 23.75 5.21 7.92
N ALA A 425 23.74 6.20 7.02
CA ALA A 425 23.81 7.62 7.36
C ALA A 425 22.80 8.01 8.47
N PRO A 426 23.16 8.89 9.43
CA PRO A 426 22.41 9.18 10.66
C PRO A 426 20.99 9.75 10.48
N PHE A 427 20.50 9.88 9.24
CA PHE A 427 19.16 10.35 8.90
C PHE A 427 18.36 9.35 8.03
N ASN A 428 18.89 8.16 7.73
CA ASN A 428 18.14 7.05 7.14
C ASN A 428 17.45 6.25 8.26
N PHE A 429 16.38 6.81 8.81
CA PHE A 429 15.40 6.04 9.58
C PHE A 429 14.25 5.68 8.64
N SER A 430 13.84 4.41 8.62
CA SER A 430 12.49 4.10 8.17
C SER A 430 11.59 4.10 9.38
N PRO A 431 10.55 4.95 9.44
CA PRO A 431 9.48 4.76 10.39
C PRO A 431 8.67 3.58 9.88
N GLY A 432 9.06 2.37 10.28
CA GLY A 432 8.18 1.22 10.16
C GLY A 432 7.12 1.28 11.26
N GLN A 433 5.92 0.78 11.00
CA GLN A 433 4.90 0.48 11.98
C GLN A 433 4.50 -0.99 11.86
N VAL A 434 4.75 -1.77 12.90
CA VAL A 434 4.24 -3.14 12.98
C VAL A 434 3.01 -3.19 13.89
N ARG A 435 1.97 -3.92 13.47
CA ARG A 435 0.72 -4.04 14.25
C ARG A 435 0.82 -5.00 15.43
N THR A 436 1.88 -5.78 15.48
CA THR A 436 2.08 -6.81 16.51
C THR A 436 3.40 -6.58 17.22
N ASN A 437 3.61 -7.26 18.36
CA ASN A 437 4.83 -7.18 19.15
C ASN A 437 5.99 -8.01 18.54
N ARG A 438 6.16 -7.91 17.22
CA ARG A 438 7.13 -8.64 16.42
C ARG A 438 7.52 -7.84 15.17
N TRP A 439 8.80 -7.83 14.87
CA TRP A 439 9.36 -7.35 13.61
C TRP A 439 10.29 -8.40 13.03
N ASP A 440 10.25 -8.61 11.72
CA ASP A 440 11.14 -9.51 11.01
C ASP A 440 11.85 -8.74 9.89
N THR A 441 13.10 -9.10 9.60
CA THR A 441 13.79 -8.56 8.42
C THR A 441 13.02 -8.87 7.15
N ARG A 442 13.12 -8.00 6.15
CA ARG A 442 12.63 -8.27 4.80
C ARG A 442 13.70 -7.94 3.78
N TRP A 443 13.88 -8.84 2.81
CA TRP A 443 14.92 -8.74 1.79
C TRP A 443 16.32 -8.50 2.37
N ALA A 444 16.63 -9.21 3.45
CA ALA A 444 17.97 -9.19 4.01
C ALA A 444 18.97 -9.84 3.04
N ILE A 445 20.18 -9.30 3.00
CA ILE A 445 21.33 -9.94 2.35
C ILE A 445 22.26 -10.47 3.45
N ASP A 446 22.87 -11.63 3.18
CA ASP A 446 23.83 -12.23 4.10
C ASP A 446 24.94 -11.26 4.49
N GLY A 447 25.12 -11.06 5.80
CA GLY A 447 26.14 -10.17 6.35
C GLY A 447 25.69 -8.74 6.59
N TRP A 448 24.47 -8.37 6.18
CA TRP A 448 23.93 -7.07 6.55
C TRP A 448 23.71 -6.95 8.06
N THR A 449 24.16 -5.84 8.65
CA THR A 449 23.94 -5.53 10.06
C THR A 449 22.75 -4.60 10.23
N TYR A 450 21.89 -4.89 11.21
CA TYR A 450 20.70 -4.12 11.53
C TYR A 450 20.81 -3.57 12.95
N ASP A 451 20.57 -2.27 13.12
CA ASP A 451 20.28 -1.67 14.42
C ASP A 451 18.79 -1.37 14.50
N ILE A 452 18.10 -1.72 15.59
CA ILE A 452 16.64 -1.57 15.73
C ILE A 452 16.29 -0.97 17.10
N ARG A 453 15.31 -0.08 17.12
CA ARG A 453 14.60 0.33 18.34
C ARG A 453 13.11 0.44 18.09
N ILE A 454 12.31 0.36 19.15
CA ILE A 454 10.85 0.29 19.09
C ILE A 454 10.18 1.23 20.10
N ARG A 455 8.92 1.58 19.85
CA ARG A 455 8.03 2.18 20.86
C ARG A 455 6.57 1.77 20.59
N SER A 456 5.76 1.72 21.64
CA SER A 456 4.31 1.53 21.50
C SER A 456 3.64 2.78 20.89
N SER A 457 2.64 2.57 20.05
CA SER A 457 1.86 3.61 19.36
C SER A 457 0.37 3.33 19.45
N ALA A 458 -0.41 4.40 19.58
CA ALA A 458 -1.87 4.39 19.38
C ALA A 458 -2.23 5.61 18.51
N GLY A 459 -1.87 5.54 17.22
CA GLY A 459 -2.01 6.65 16.28
C GLY A 459 -1.07 7.81 16.61
N ASN A 460 -1.62 9.02 16.81
CA ASN A 460 -0.84 10.20 17.21
C ASN A 460 -0.34 10.18 18.67
N ARG A 461 -0.70 9.17 19.47
CA ARG A 461 -0.15 8.95 20.82
C ARG A 461 1.02 7.99 20.74
N LYS A 462 2.16 8.39 21.29
CA LYS A 462 3.43 7.64 21.21
C LYS A 462 4.05 7.46 22.58
N GLY A 463 4.56 6.26 22.85
CA GLY A 463 5.40 5.96 24.01
C GLY A 463 6.84 6.43 23.85
N GLY A 464 7.68 6.14 24.86
CA GLY A 464 9.12 6.32 24.77
C GLY A 464 9.79 5.24 23.90
N TRP A 465 10.93 5.57 23.29
CA TRP A 465 11.76 4.63 22.55
C TRP A 465 12.52 3.68 23.48
N SER A 466 12.67 2.42 23.06
CA SER A 466 13.65 1.49 23.62
C SER A 466 15.09 1.94 23.33
N GLY A 467 16.05 1.27 23.98
CA GLY A 467 17.43 1.26 23.50
C GLY A 467 17.56 0.58 22.13
N TRP A 468 18.69 0.80 21.45
CA TRP A 468 19.02 0.12 20.21
C TRP A 468 19.51 -1.31 20.49
N LEU A 469 19.09 -2.27 19.65
CA LEU A 469 19.69 -3.60 19.54
C LEU A 469 20.30 -3.79 18.16
N SER A 470 21.43 -4.51 18.09
CA SER A 470 22.17 -4.76 16.85
C SER A 470 22.27 -6.25 16.54
N GLY A 471 22.19 -6.61 15.26
CA GLY A 471 22.23 -8.01 14.80
C GLY A 471 22.75 -8.12 13.37
N THR A 472 23.23 -9.29 12.96
CA THR A 472 23.68 -9.56 11.58
C THR A 472 22.78 -10.59 10.94
N ALA A 473 22.18 -10.26 9.80
CA ALA A 473 21.28 -11.15 9.09
C ALA A 473 22.04 -12.26 8.36
N ARG A 474 21.52 -13.49 8.48
CA ARG A 474 21.99 -14.72 7.80
C ARG A 474 20.79 -15.42 7.15
N PRO A 475 20.16 -14.82 6.13
CA PRO A 475 18.92 -15.34 5.57
C PRO A 475 19.13 -16.70 4.89
N GLN A 476 18.14 -17.57 5.07
CA GLN A 476 17.96 -18.86 4.41
C GLN A 476 16.91 -18.78 3.29
N THR A 477 16.67 -17.58 2.75
CA THR A 477 15.76 -17.35 1.63
C THR A 477 16.47 -17.66 0.31
N ALA A 478 15.68 -18.08 -0.68
CA ALA A 478 16.21 -18.34 -2.01
C ALA A 478 16.49 -17.03 -2.76
N ALA A 479 17.38 -17.09 -3.74
CA ALA A 479 17.60 -15.99 -4.69
C ALA A 479 16.35 -15.75 -5.56
N ALA A 480 16.34 -14.64 -6.29
CA ALA A 480 15.32 -14.35 -7.29
C ALA A 480 15.34 -15.38 -8.44
N PRO A 481 14.23 -15.55 -9.17
CA PRO A 481 14.16 -16.43 -10.34
C PRO A 481 15.11 -15.98 -11.46
N GLY A 482 15.56 -16.93 -12.28
CA GLY A 482 16.36 -16.64 -13.48
C GLY A 482 15.49 -16.39 -14.71
N ASN A 483 16.09 -15.80 -15.76
CA ASN A 483 15.51 -15.69 -17.10
C ASN A 483 14.04 -15.20 -17.13
N VAL A 484 13.74 -14.15 -16.36
CA VAL A 484 12.39 -13.61 -16.25
C VAL A 484 12.04 -12.87 -17.55
N ALA A 485 11.12 -13.46 -18.31
CA ALA A 485 10.66 -13.01 -19.61
C ALA A 485 9.22 -12.49 -19.52
N VAL A 486 8.99 -11.23 -19.91
CA VAL A 486 7.67 -10.56 -19.84
C VAL A 486 7.12 -10.34 -21.25
N ARG A 487 5.85 -10.66 -21.49
CA ARG A 487 5.18 -10.40 -22.79
C ARG A 487 3.83 -9.74 -22.59
N ALA A 488 3.56 -8.70 -23.38
CA ALA A 488 2.27 -8.04 -23.41
C ALA A 488 1.17 -8.99 -23.91
N GLN A 489 -0.03 -8.85 -23.35
CA GLN A 489 -1.31 -9.40 -23.82
C GLN A 489 -2.27 -8.23 -24.06
N ASP A 490 -3.45 -8.46 -24.63
CA ASP A 490 -4.39 -7.39 -24.98
C ASP A 490 -4.75 -6.49 -23.79
N SER A 491 -5.07 -7.08 -22.63
CA SER A 491 -5.39 -6.40 -21.37
C SER A 491 -4.65 -7.02 -20.18
N GLY A 492 -3.40 -7.43 -20.39
CA GLY A 492 -2.64 -8.16 -19.39
C GLY A 492 -1.19 -8.41 -19.76
N ILE A 493 -0.52 -9.24 -18.96
CA ILE A 493 0.86 -9.67 -19.17
C ILE A 493 0.99 -11.18 -18.93
N SER A 494 1.85 -11.82 -19.71
CA SER A 494 2.36 -13.15 -19.39
C SER A 494 3.82 -13.03 -18.97
N VAL A 495 4.18 -13.73 -17.88
CA VAL A 495 5.54 -13.75 -17.35
C VAL A 495 5.99 -15.19 -17.27
N ARG A 496 7.21 -15.49 -17.71
CA ARG A 496 7.84 -16.82 -17.58
C ARG A 496 9.22 -16.67 -16.98
N TRP A 497 9.65 -17.64 -16.19
CA TRP A 497 10.98 -17.63 -15.57
C TRP A 497 11.53 -19.04 -15.46
N THR A 498 12.82 -19.14 -15.13
CA THR A 498 13.43 -20.37 -14.64
C THR A 498 13.52 -20.31 -13.12
N PRO A 499 13.41 -21.45 -12.41
CA PRO A 499 13.65 -21.50 -10.96
C PRO A 499 14.99 -20.86 -10.57
N PRO A 500 15.13 -20.34 -9.35
CA PRO A 500 16.40 -19.79 -8.87
C PRO A 500 17.47 -20.88 -8.81
N ALA A 501 18.74 -20.46 -8.82
CA ALA A 501 19.88 -21.34 -8.56
C ALA A 501 20.57 -20.93 -7.25
N GLY A 502 21.40 -21.82 -6.71
CA GLY A 502 22.18 -21.57 -5.50
C GLY A 502 21.48 -22.06 -4.22
N PRO A 503 21.95 -21.59 -3.04
CA PRO A 503 21.43 -22.04 -1.75
C PRO A 503 19.92 -21.88 -1.62
N TYR A 504 19.27 -22.86 -0.99
CA TYR A 504 17.84 -22.88 -0.67
C TYR A 504 16.88 -22.84 -1.87
N SER A 505 17.38 -22.91 -3.11
CA SER A 505 16.57 -22.85 -4.33
C SER A 505 15.60 -24.02 -4.50
N ASP A 506 15.94 -25.18 -3.96
CA ASP A 506 15.13 -26.41 -3.92
C ASP A 506 13.93 -26.32 -2.96
N SER A 507 13.92 -25.34 -2.05
CA SER A 507 12.86 -25.13 -1.05
C SER A 507 11.77 -24.15 -1.48
N VAL A 508 11.87 -23.57 -2.69
CA VAL A 508 10.90 -22.58 -3.19
C VAL A 508 9.58 -23.25 -3.54
N PHE A 509 8.49 -22.76 -2.94
CA PHE A 509 7.13 -23.25 -3.21
C PHE A 509 6.22 -22.18 -3.84
N ARG A 510 6.65 -20.90 -3.85
CA ARG A 510 5.84 -19.81 -4.38
C ARG A 510 6.70 -18.71 -4.98
N TYR A 511 6.13 -18.05 -5.98
CA TYR A 511 6.69 -16.88 -6.65
C TYR A 511 5.68 -15.75 -6.55
N ASN A 512 6.11 -14.55 -6.22
CA ASN A 512 5.22 -13.39 -6.21
C ASN A 512 5.66 -12.40 -7.29
N VAL A 513 4.78 -12.16 -8.26
CA VAL A 513 5.00 -11.24 -9.36
C VAL A 513 4.43 -9.89 -8.97
N TYR A 514 5.30 -8.89 -8.97
CA TYR A 514 4.99 -7.51 -8.69
C TYR A 514 4.82 -6.73 -9.96
N TYR A 515 3.80 -5.91 -10.02
CA TYR A 515 3.55 -5.05 -11.16
C TYR A 515 3.03 -3.68 -10.72
N TRP A 516 3.50 -2.65 -11.40
CA TRP A 516 3.16 -1.26 -11.08
C TRP A 516 2.91 -0.49 -12.35
N ASP A 517 1.70 0.05 -12.49
CA ASP A 517 1.36 0.98 -13.56
C ASP A 517 2.09 2.31 -13.33
N LEU A 518 3.05 2.61 -14.20
CA LEU A 518 3.88 3.81 -14.13
C LEU A 518 3.21 5.02 -14.77
N ASP A 519 2.15 4.80 -15.56
CA ASP A 519 1.49 5.84 -16.35
C ASP A 519 0.20 6.31 -15.68
N THR A 520 -0.44 5.46 -14.86
CA THR A 520 -1.50 5.89 -13.95
C THR A 520 -0.88 6.65 -12.79
N PRO A 521 -1.17 7.96 -12.64
CA PRO A 521 -0.70 8.71 -11.50
C PRO A 521 -1.16 8.01 -10.24
N CYS A 522 -0.21 7.73 -9.36
CA CYS A 522 -0.51 7.17 -8.05
C CYS A 522 -1.12 5.77 -8.01
N ALA A 523 -0.90 4.98 -9.06
CA ALA A 523 -1.12 3.56 -8.97
C ALA A 523 -0.34 2.95 -7.82
N PHE A 524 -0.94 1.95 -7.18
CA PHE A 524 -0.28 1.14 -6.18
C PHE A 524 0.58 0.07 -6.83
N LEU A 525 1.59 -0.39 -6.10
CA LEU A 525 2.33 -1.58 -6.44
C LEU A 525 1.45 -2.80 -6.10
N LEU A 526 1.17 -3.63 -7.10
CA LEU A 526 0.33 -4.83 -6.98
C LEU A 526 1.21 -6.09 -6.95
N GLY A 527 0.70 -7.16 -6.35
CA GLY A 527 1.36 -8.46 -6.24
C GLY A 527 0.41 -9.60 -6.56
N ALA A 528 0.88 -10.57 -7.34
CA ALA A 528 0.15 -11.76 -7.73
C ALA A 528 1.04 -12.99 -7.57
N ALA A 529 0.61 -13.94 -6.73
CA ALA A 529 1.43 -15.10 -6.40
C ALA A 529 1.03 -16.39 -7.15
N PHE A 530 2.03 -17.20 -7.49
CA PHE A 530 1.92 -18.42 -8.30
C PHE A 530 2.86 -19.50 -7.77
N GLU A 531 2.53 -20.78 -7.96
CA GLU A 531 3.39 -21.92 -7.55
C GLU A 531 4.22 -22.48 -8.72
N GLY A 532 3.81 -22.20 -9.96
CA GLY A 532 4.53 -22.59 -11.17
C GLY A 532 5.57 -21.57 -11.63
N THR A 533 6.21 -21.82 -12.78
CA THR A 533 7.24 -20.94 -13.37
C THR A 533 6.69 -20.00 -14.47
N SER A 534 5.39 -19.71 -14.39
CA SER A 534 4.72 -18.79 -15.29
C SER A 534 3.53 -18.12 -14.61
N ALA A 535 3.26 -16.88 -14.99
CA ALA A 535 2.12 -16.10 -14.56
C ALA A 535 1.35 -15.57 -15.78
N LEU A 536 0.02 -15.49 -15.64
CA LEU A 536 -0.86 -14.72 -16.50
C LEU A 536 -1.63 -13.76 -15.59
N ILE A 537 -1.40 -12.45 -15.78
CA ILE A 537 -2.08 -11.39 -15.03
C ILE A 537 -2.95 -10.64 -16.03
N THR A 538 -4.24 -10.51 -15.71
CA THR A 538 -5.27 -9.93 -16.58
C THR A 538 -5.88 -8.68 -15.94
N GLY A 539 -6.65 -7.90 -16.71
CA GLY A 539 -7.34 -6.71 -16.19
C GLY A 539 -6.44 -5.48 -16.07
N LEU A 540 -5.28 -5.48 -16.75
CA LEU A 540 -4.41 -4.32 -16.84
C LEU A 540 -4.92 -3.35 -17.91
N ILE A 541 -4.64 -2.06 -17.71
CA ILE A 541 -5.05 -1.00 -18.65
C ILE A 541 -4.19 -1.08 -19.92
N PRO A 542 -4.78 -1.33 -21.11
CA PRO A 542 -4.04 -1.36 -22.36
C PRO A 542 -3.40 0.00 -22.67
N GLY A 543 -2.16 -0.02 -23.16
CA GLY A 543 -1.41 1.18 -23.50
C GLY A 543 -0.63 1.82 -22.36
N HIS A 544 -0.84 1.40 -21.11
CA HIS A 544 -0.08 1.86 -19.94
C HIS A 544 1.19 1.04 -19.71
N ARG A 545 2.30 1.70 -19.39
CA ARG A 545 3.57 1.07 -19.06
C ARG A 545 3.57 0.55 -17.63
N HIS A 546 3.91 -0.73 -17.49
CA HIS A 546 4.01 -1.43 -16.22
C HIS A 546 5.46 -1.84 -15.94
N LEU A 547 5.97 -1.51 -14.76
CA LEU A 547 7.16 -2.15 -14.19
C LEU A 547 6.78 -3.55 -13.70
N VAL A 548 7.66 -4.53 -13.91
CA VAL A 548 7.46 -5.91 -13.42
C VAL A 548 8.67 -6.34 -12.59
N ALA A 549 8.44 -6.92 -11.42
CA ALA A 549 9.46 -7.56 -10.60
C ALA A 549 8.95 -8.91 -10.08
N ILE A 550 9.83 -9.78 -9.62
CA ILE A 550 9.45 -11.10 -9.11
C ILE A 550 10.38 -11.54 -7.99
N GLU A 551 9.81 -12.13 -6.96
CA GLU A 551 10.56 -12.77 -5.86
C GLU A 551 10.13 -14.22 -5.65
N THR A 552 10.94 -14.94 -4.89
CA THR A 552 10.71 -16.32 -4.47
C THR A 552 10.28 -16.37 -3.01
N TRP A 553 9.54 -17.42 -2.65
CA TRP A 553 9.11 -17.72 -1.30
C TRP A 553 9.43 -19.17 -0.96
N ASN A 554 10.11 -19.36 0.16
CA ASN A 554 10.32 -20.65 0.81
C ASN A 554 9.85 -20.58 2.27
N ALA A 555 10.10 -21.64 3.05
CA ALA A 555 9.69 -21.69 4.46
C ALA A 555 10.34 -20.61 5.34
N ALA A 556 11.47 -20.02 4.91
CA ALA A 556 12.10 -18.91 5.60
C ALA A 556 11.39 -17.58 5.33
N GLY A 557 10.80 -17.42 4.15
CA GLY A 557 10.05 -16.24 3.71
C GLY A 557 10.47 -15.74 2.33
N ALA A 558 10.27 -14.45 2.08
CA ALA A 558 10.56 -13.80 0.80
C ALA A 558 12.06 -13.62 0.55
N GLY A 559 12.52 -14.12 -0.60
CA GLY A 559 13.82 -13.79 -1.18
C GLY A 559 13.89 -12.35 -1.70
N PHE A 560 15.11 -11.88 -1.97
CA PHE A 560 15.32 -10.57 -2.59
C PHE A 560 14.80 -10.58 -4.04
N PRO A 561 14.01 -9.59 -4.50
CA PRO A 561 13.38 -9.61 -5.82
C PRO A 561 14.37 -9.28 -6.96
N VAL A 562 14.01 -9.69 -8.18
CA VAL A 562 14.62 -9.20 -9.43
C VAL A 562 13.61 -8.37 -10.21
N ILE A 563 14.07 -7.28 -10.82
CA ILE A 563 13.28 -6.44 -11.72
C ILE A 563 13.41 -6.99 -13.14
N ALA A 564 12.28 -7.26 -13.77
CA ALA A 564 12.18 -7.71 -15.15
C ALA A 564 11.99 -6.51 -16.10
N ARG A 565 11.90 -6.79 -17.40
CA ARG A 565 11.61 -5.74 -18.39
C ARG A 565 10.20 -5.19 -18.21
N SER A 566 10.08 -3.88 -18.23
CA SER A 566 8.79 -3.20 -18.29
C SER A 566 8.02 -3.58 -19.56
N VAL A 567 6.69 -3.42 -19.52
CA VAL A 567 5.79 -3.87 -20.58
C VAL A 567 4.60 -2.93 -20.71
N VAL A 568 4.05 -2.83 -21.92
CA VAL A 568 2.85 -2.06 -22.26
C VAL A 568 1.80 -3.04 -22.81
N PRO A 569 0.79 -3.44 -22.02
CA PRO A 569 -0.32 -4.28 -22.49
C PRO A 569 -1.02 -3.66 -23.72
N GLY A 570 -1.58 -4.51 -24.58
CA GLY A 570 -2.24 -4.10 -25.82
C GLY A 570 -1.29 -3.59 -26.92
N ARG A 571 0.02 -3.67 -26.71
CA ARG A 571 1.04 -3.30 -27.70
C ARG A 571 1.91 -4.51 -28.06
N GLY A 572 2.33 -4.58 -29.32
CA GLY A 572 3.25 -5.60 -29.84
C GLY A 572 4.70 -5.13 -29.84
N THR A 573 5.47 -5.61 -30.81
CA THR A 573 6.85 -5.18 -31.07
C THR A 573 6.88 -3.68 -31.42
N PRO A 574 7.66 -2.86 -30.70
CA PRO A 574 7.82 -1.45 -31.04
C PRO A 574 8.50 -1.25 -32.41
N GLY A 575 8.32 -0.06 -32.98
CA GLY A 575 9.10 0.36 -34.17
C GLY A 575 10.57 0.63 -33.84
N THR A 576 11.42 0.64 -34.87
CA THR A 576 12.84 1.01 -34.74
C THR A 576 12.99 2.48 -34.32
N PRO A 577 13.77 2.79 -33.28
CA PRO A 577 14.03 4.18 -32.92
C PRO A 577 14.70 4.95 -34.06
N GLN A 578 14.28 6.20 -34.23
CA GLN A 578 14.80 7.10 -35.26
C GLN A 578 15.52 8.29 -34.64
N ASN A 579 16.28 9.00 -35.47
CA ASN A 579 17.00 10.23 -35.10
C ASN A 579 17.93 10.05 -33.89
N LEU A 580 18.65 8.93 -33.81
CA LEU A 580 19.74 8.80 -32.84
C LEU A 580 20.77 9.90 -33.10
N GLN A 581 20.99 10.74 -32.10
CA GLN A 581 22.05 11.74 -32.04
C GLN A 581 23.03 11.32 -30.95
N VAL A 582 24.32 11.43 -31.25
CA VAL A 582 25.40 11.16 -30.30
C VAL A 582 26.27 12.40 -30.24
N ASN A 583 26.37 12.99 -29.07
CA ASN A 583 27.22 14.15 -28.80
C ASN A 583 28.29 13.76 -27.79
N SER A 584 29.52 14.22 -27.98
CA SER A 584 30.58 14.06 -26.99
C SER A 584 30.65 15.33 -26.15
N ASN A 585 30.33 15.22 -24.87
CA ASN A 585 30.40 16.36 -23.95
C ASN A 585 31.86 16.69 -23.59
N ASP A 586 32.66 15.65 -23.45
CA ASP A 586 34.10 15.69 -23.18
C ASP A 586 34.76 14.44 -23.79
N PRO A 587 36.10 14.29 -23.76
CA PRO A 587 36.77 13.13 -24.36
C PRO A 587 36.32 11.76 -23.87
N ALA A 588 35.71 11.62 -22.70
CA ALA A 588 35.30 10.36 -22.09
C ALA A 588 33.79 10.24 -21.84
N THR A 589 32.97 11.21 -22.26
CA THR A 589 31.53 11.23 -21.98
C THR A 589 30.70 11.48 -23.24
N VAL A 590 29.67 10.64 -23.45
CA VAL A 590 28.68 10.79 -24.51
C VAL A 590 27.29 11.11 -23.97
N HIS A 591 26.56 11.94 -24.71
CA HIS A 591 25.15 12.27 -24.51
C HIS A 591 24.37 11.83 -25.75
N LEU A 592 23.44 10.91 -25.57
CA LEU A 592 22.65 10.30 -26.64
C LEU A 592 21.19 10.71 -26.52
N THR A 593 20.57 11.04 -27.65
CA THR A 593 19.12 11.31 -27.73
C THR A 593 18.51 10.62 -28.95
N TRP A 594 17.25 10.23 -28.88
CA TRP A 594 16.50 9.63 -29.98
C TRP A 594 15.01 9.97 -29.89
N ASN A 595 14.25 9.69 -30.95
CA ASN A 595 12.80 9.87 -30.93
C ASN A 595 12.11 8.80 -30.07
N ALA A 596 11.07 9.20 -29.33
CA ALA A 596 10.19 8.26 -28.65
C ALA A 596 9.48 7.34 -29.66
N VAL A 597 9.36 6.06 -29.31
CA VAL A 597 8.66 5.04 -30.09
C VAL A 597 7.34 4.69 -29.39
N ALA A 598 6.23 4.80 -30.11
CA ALA A 598 4.92 4.44 -29.58
C ALA A 598 4.87 2.95 -29.17
N GLY A 599 4.36 2.69 -27.96
CA GLY A 599 4.25 1.34 -27.41
C GLY A 599 5.57 0.73 -26.90
N ALA A 600 6.67 1.49 -26.90
CA ALA A 600 7.91 1.06 -26.24
C ALA A 600 7.79 1.20 -24.72
N ALA A 601 8.09 0.12 -24.00
CA ALA A 601 8.21 0.14 -22.55
C ALA A 601 9.57 0.70 -22.09
N GLY A 602 10.59 0.63 -22.95
CA GLY A 602 11.91 1.18 -22.72
C GLY A 602 12.83 0.97 -23.92
N TYR A 603 14.10 1.32 -23.74
CA TYR A 603 15.13 1.23 -24.77
C TYR A 603 16.38 0.51 -24.26
N ILE A 604 17.18 -0.03 -25.18
CA ILE A 604 18.49 -0.61 -24.89
C ILE A 604 19.50 0.02 -25.83
N LEU A 605 20.60 0.51 -25.26
CA LEU A 605 21.72 1.00 -26.03
C LEU A 605 22.66 -0.14 -26.35
N ALA A 606 23.11 -0.20 -27.60
CA ALA A 606 24.17 -1.06 -28.06
C ALA A 606 25.37 -0.22 -28.46
N ARG A 607 26.57 -0.75 -28.23
CA ARG A 607 27.83 -0.07 -28.51
C ARG A 607 28.85 -1.04 -29.09
N ARG A 608 29.72 -0.53 -29.96
CA ARG A 608 30.93 -1.24 -30.40
C ARG A 608 32.14 -0.31 -30.46
N ASN A 609 33.34 -0.88 -30.43
CA ASN A 609 34.57 -0.13 -30.63
C ASN A 609 34.96 -0.18 -32.12
N VAL A 610 34.94 0.98 -32.80
CA VAL A 610 35.17 1.04 -34.26
C VAL A 610 36.61 0.75 -34.66
N ASN A 611 37.55 0.86 -33.72
CA ASN A 611 38.98 0.59 -33.98
C ASN A 611 39.38 -0.85 -33.66
N GLN A 612 38.49 -1.63 -33.04
CA GLN A 612 38.73 -3.02 -32.76
C GLN A 612 38.24 -3.87 -33.94
N GLN A 613 39.18 -4.55 -34.60
CA GLN A 613 38.86 -5.42 -35.72
C GLN A 613 37.87 -6.51 -35.29
N GLY A 614 36.77 -6.67 -36.04
CA GLY A 614 35.74 -7.67 -35.77
C GLY A 614 34.70 -7.25 -34.72
N SER A 615 34.79 -6.05 -34.13
CA SER A 615 33.85 -5.57 -33.11
C SER A 615 32.42 -5.47 -33.65
N GLN A 616 31.46 -5.99 -32.88
CA GLN A 616 30.03 -5.99 -33.18
C GLN A 616 29.28 -5.10 -32.20
N LEU A 617 28.11 -4.59 -32.61
CA LEU A 617 27.21 -3.88 -31.70
C LEU A 617 26.68 -4.86 -30.65
N GLU A 618 27.09 -4.66 -29.42
CA GLU A 618 26.67 -5.45 -28.27
C GLU A 618 25.85 -4.58 -27.31
N ARG A 619 24.91 -5.20 -26.59
CA ARG A 619 24.10 -4.49 -25.59
C ARG A 619 25.02 -3.88 -24.52
N PHE A 620 24.91 -2.57 -24.36
CA PHE A 620 25.68 -1.78 -23.41
C PHE A 620 24.89 -1.52 -22.12
N THR A 621 23.57 -1.29 -22.24
CA THR A 621 22.68 -1.05 -21.10
C THR A 621 21.66 -2.17 -20.94
N THR A 622 21.07 -2.27 -19.74
CA THR A 622 19.97 -3.20 -19.46
C THR A 622 18.62 -2.60 -19.80
N THR A 623 18.38 -1.32 -19.44
CA THR A 623 17.16 -0.57 -19.74
C THR A 623 17.39 0.93 -19.61
N GLU A 624 16.94 1.70 -20.59
CA GLU A 624 16.75 3.15 -20.54
C GLU A 624 15.23 3.45 -20.54
N GLU A 625 14.75 4.13 -19.51
CA GLU A 625 13.30 4.43 -19.35
C GLU A 625 12.85 5.64 -20.20
N GLY A 626 13.80 6.46 -20.66
CA GLY A 626 13.59 7.68 -21.43
C GLY A 626 14.30 7.65 -22.77
N THR A 627 14.24 8.77 -23.50
CA THR A 627 14.81 8.92 -24.85
C THR A 627 16.12 9.72 -24.88
N CYS A 628 16.78 9.76 -23.73
CA CYS A 628 18.01 10.49 -23.49
C CYS A 628 18.85 9.70 -22.49
N SER A 629 20.14 9.55 -22.75
CA SER A 629 21.07 8.92 -21.81
C SER A 629 22.46 9.54 -21.88
N MET A 630 23.19 9.45 -20.77
CA MET A 630 24.55 9.96 -20.65
C MET A 630 25.46 8.89 -20.07
N HIS A 631 26.60 8.64 -20.72
CA HIS A 631 27.56 7.62 -20.30
C HIS A 631 28.99 8.14 -20.34
N GLY A 632 29.66 8.09 -19.17
CA GLY A 632 31.08 8.39 -19.01
C GLY A 632 31.99 7.18 -19.25
N PHE A 633 33.27 7.33 -18.93
CA PHE A 633 34.30 6.28 -19.03
C PHE A 633 34.52 5.71 -20.45
N GLN A 634 34.30 6.51 -21.48
CA GLN A 634 34.51 6.13 -22.86
C GLN A 634 36.00 6.22 -23.25
N PHE A 635 36.85 5.41 -22.62
CA PHE A 635 38.29 5.39 -22.90
C PHE A 635 38.65 4.53 -24.12
N PRO A 636 39.70 4.88 -24.89
CA PRO A 636 40.58 6.05 -24.74
C PRO A 636 40.02 7.34 -25.35
N GLY A 637 38.76 7.34 -25.77
CA GLY A 637 38.07 8.50 -26.32
C GLY A 637 36.67 8.13 -26.80
N ALA A 638 35.68 9.00 -26.58
CA ALA A 638 34.29 8.79 -26.95
C ALA A 638 34.13 8.44 -28.44
N TRP A 639 34.93 9.06 -29.31
CA TRP A 639 34.93 8.88 -30.75
C TRP A 639 35.37 7.49 -31.25
N ASN A 640 35.88 6.64 -30.35
CA ASN A 640 36.21 5.26 -30.68
C ASN A 640 34.99 4.34 -30.62
N TYR A 641 33.82 4.87 -30.26
CA TYR A 641 32.61 4.11 -30.08
C TYR A 641 31.51 4.53 -31.06
N GLU A 642 30.86 3.51 -31.62
CA GLU A 642 29.64 3.65 -32.38
C GLU A 642 28.46 3.08 -31.58
N TRP A 643 27.35 3.80 -31.63
CA TRP A 643 26.18 3.56 -30.80
C TRP A 643 24.95 3.29 -31.66
N ALA A 644 24.10 2.40 -31.18
CA ALA A 644 22.77 2.18 -31.73
C ALA A 644 21.77 2.00 -30.58
N VAL A 645 20.50 2.21 -30.85
CA VAL A 645 19.44 2.05 -29.86
C VAL A 645 18.34 1.15 -30.43
N LEU A 646 17.79 0.27 -29.61
CA LEU A 646 16.54 -0.44 -29.91
C LEU A 646 15.48 -0.09 -28.87
N ALA A 647 14.22 -0.10 -29.27
CA ALA A 647 13.07 -0.06 -28.39
C ALA A 647 12.59 -1.49 -28.07
N PHE A 648 12.04 -1.69 -26.87
CA PHE A 648 11.43 -2.96 -26.45
C PHE A 648 10.07 -2.76 -25.79
N ASN A 649 9.26 -3.81 -25.80
CA ASN A 649 8.03 -3.97 -25.02
C ASN A 649 8.02 -5.38 -24.41
N GLY A 650 8.40 -5.51 -23.14
CA GLY A 650 8.77 -6.81 -22.58
C GLY A 650 9.90 -7.47 -23.39
N GLU A 651 9.68 -8.71 -23.84
CA GLU A 651 10.61 -9.44 -24.70
C GLU A 651 10.52 -9.08 -26.20
N ALA A 652 9.56 -8.26 -26.61
CA ALA A 652 9.43 -7.86 -28.02
C ALA A 652 10.36 -6.69 -28.32
N GLU A 653 11.39 -6.92 -29.15
CA GLU A 653 12.39 -5.91 -29.53
C GLU A 653 12.26 -5.47 -30.98
N SER A 654 12.44 -4.18 -31.21
CA SER A 654 12.68 -3.62 -32.54
C SER A 654 14.08 -3.98 -33.06
N SER A 655 14.34 -3.75 -34.36
CA SER A 655 15.72 -3.73 -34.85
C SER A 655 16.49 -2.53 -34.28
N LEU A 656 17.82 -2.62 -34.24
CA LEU A 656 18.67 -1.47 -33.89
C LEU A 656 18.47 -0.30 -34.87
N SER A 657 18.54 0.92 -34.34
CA SER A 657 18.63 2.15 -35.13
C SER A 657 19.86 2.13 -36.04
N ALA A 658 19.87 3.00 -37.05
CA ALA A 658 21.10 3.28 -37.79
C ALA A 658 22.20 3.72 -36.79
N PRO A 659 23.38 3.07 -36.82
CA PRO A 659 24.39 3.32 -35.82
C PRO A 659 25.09 4.67 -36.08
N ARG A 660 25.58 5.30 -35.00
CA ARG A 660 26.19 6.63 -35.02
C ARG A 660 27.46 6.66 -34.18
N THR A 661 28.55 7.08 -34.79
CA THR A 661 29.83 7.29 -34.10
C THR A 661 29.76 8.57 -33.28
N ALA A 662 30.32 8.54 -32.07
CA ALA A 662 30.44 9.75 -31.29
C ALA A 662 31.43 10.72 -31.97
N PRO A 663 31.15 12.03 -32.01
CA PRO A 663 32.06 13.00 -32.59
C PRO A 663 33.30 13.20 -31.71
N VAL A 664 34.39 13.68 -32.30
CA VAL A 664 35.53 14.16 -31.50
C VAL A 664 35.12 15.50 -30.86
N PRO A 665 35.18 15.65 -29.52
CA PRO A 665 34.79 16.90 -28.87
C PRO A 665 35.71 18.05 -29.26
N GLN A 666 35.15 19.26 -29.35
CA GLN A 666 35.85 20.43 -29.91
C GLN A 666 37.11 20.82 -29.12
N GLU A 667 37.14 20.57 -27.81
CA GLU A 667 38.32 20.76 -26.96
C GLU A 667 39.48 19.80 -27.33
N ALA A 668 39.18 18.57 -27.74
CA ALA A 668 40.18 17.64 -28.24
C ALA A 668 40.70 18.04 -29.63
N ILE A 669 39.86 18.68 -30.45
CA ILE A 669 40.25 19.22 -31.77
C ILE A 669 41.18 20.45 -31.60
N LEU A 670 40.91 21.31 -30.62
CA LEU A 670 41.73 22.50 -30.34
C LEU A 670 43.11 22.11 -29.79
N GLY A 671 43.20 21.09 -28.93
CA GLY A 671 44.48 20.54 -28.47
C GLY A 671 45.31 19.87 -29.57
N LEU A 672 44.70 19.47 -30.69
CA LEU A 672 45.40 18.92 -31.86
C LEU A 672 45.86 20.02 -32.84
N ARG A 673 45.18 21.18 -32.88
CA ARG A 673 45.53 22.31 -33.78
C ARG A 673 46.70 23.16 -33.27
N GLU A 674 47.05 23.09 -31.99
CA GLU A 674 48.29 23.71 -31.47
C GLU A 674 49.57 22.93 -31.82
N VAL A 675 49.47 21.78 -32.51
CA VAL A 675 50.61 20.88 -32.78
C VAL A 675 51.20 21.03 -34.20
N ASP A 676 50.80 22.05 -34.97
CA ASP A 676 51.32 22.31 -36.34
C ASP A 676 52.70 23.04 -36.37
N HIS A 677 53.62 22.72 -35.46
CA HIS A 677 55.03 23.12 -35.55
C HIS A 677 55.98 21.91 -35.41
N PRO A 678 56.90 21.68 -36.38
CA PRO A 678 57.61 20.40 -36.54
C PRO A 678 58.77 20.17 -35.56
N ILE A 679 58.69 20.67 -34.31
CA ILE A 679 59.75 20.48 -33.30
C ILE A 679 59.25 19.81 -32.01
N GLN A 680 57.95 19.53 -31.84
CA GLN A 680 57.44 18.97 -30.57
C GLN A 680 56.95 17.50 -30.57
N LEU A 681 57.26 16.70 -31.60
CA LEU A 681 56.94 15.26 -31.55
C LEU A 681 57.78 14.48 -30.51
N LEU A 682 58.93 15.01 -30.07
CA LEU A 682 59.74 14.37 -29.02
C LEU A 682 59.23 14.63 -27.59
N ASN A 683 58.42 15.67 -27.34
CA ASN A 683 57.96 16.01 -26.00
C ASN A 683 56.63 15.31 -25.61
N LEU A 684 55.76 14.96 -26.57
CA LEU A 684 54.51 14.23 -26.28
C LEU A 684 54.74 12.74 -25.94
N VAL A 685 55.73 12.10 -26.56
CA VAL A 685 56.16 10.74 -26.17
C VAL A 685 56.78 10.77 -24.77
N ALA A 686 57.52 11.83 -24.43
CA ALA A 686 58.07 12.03 -23.10
C ALA A 686 56.99 12.32 -22.04
N LEU A 687 55.96 13.12 -22.35
CA LEU A 687 54.83 13.37 -21.45
C LEU A 687 53.98 12.11 -21.24
N GLY A 688 53.69 11.34 -22.30
CA GLY A 688 52.97 10.07 -22.21
C GLY A 688 53.72 9.03 -21.36
N GLN A 689 55.04 8.95 -21.49
CA GLN A 689 55.87 8.11 -20.61
C GLN A 689 55.94 8.63 -19.17
N THR A 690 55.89 9.95 -18.97
CA THR A 690 55.91 10.56 -17.63
C THR A 690 54.58 10.38 -16.90
N VAL A 691 53.45 10.49 -17.60
CA VAL A 691 52.10 10.20 -17.07
C VAL A 691 51.95 8.71 -16.77
N ARG A 692 52.45 7.81 -17.64
CA ARG A 692 52.45 6.36 -17.37
C ARG A 692 53.29 6.00 -16.14
N ARG A 693 54.48 6.60 -16.00
CA ARG A 693 55.33 6.44 -14.81
C ARG A 693 54.71 7.04 -13.54
N ALA A 694 53.98 8.16 -13.66
CA ALA A 694 53.27 8.76 -12.54
C ALA A 694 52.06 7.92 -12.09
N GLN A 695 51.32 7.32 -13.03
CA GLN A 695 50.23 6.38 -12.73
C GLN A 695 50.74 5.07 -12.14
N GLU A 696 51.86 4.52 -12.64
CA GLU A 696 52.51 3.35 -12.05
C GLU A 696 53.08 3.64 -10.65
N ALA A 697 53.62 4.84 -10.42
CA ALA A 697 54.10 5.28 -9.11
C ALA A 697 52.94 5.49 -8.13
N LEU A 698 51.82 6.07 -8.58
CA LEU A 698 50.61 6.25 -7.78
C LEU A 698 49.97 4.89 -7.44
N ALA A 699 49.90 3.96 -8.39
CA ALA A 699 49.44 2.59 -8.16
C ALA A 699 50.34 1.84 -7.18
N LYS A 700 51.67 1.97 -7.30
CA LYS A 700 52.62 1.41 -6.32
C LYS A 700 52.50 2.05 -4.93
N ALA A 701 52.29 3.36 -4.85
CA ALA A 701 52.11 4.08 -3.58
C ALA A 701 50.79 3.71 -2.89
N VAL A 702 49.70 3.58 -3.65
CA VAL A 702 48.39 3.10 -3.16
C VAL A 702 48.52 1.65 -2.70
N MET A 703 49.16 0.78 -3.48
CA MET A 703 49.39 -0.62 -3.08
C MET A 703 50.30 -0.74 -1.85
N ALA A 704 51.33 0.09 -1.71
CA ALA A 704 52.20 0.12 -0.53
C ALA A 704 51.46 0.65 0.71
N THR A 705 50.58 1.64 0.56
CA THR A 705 49.74 2.20 1.65
C THR A 705 48.68 1.20 2.09
N VAL A 706 48.04 0.50 1.15
CA VAL A 706 47.09 -0.59 1.44
C VAL A 706 47.79 -1.74 2.18
N LYS A 707 49.04 -2.05 1.81
CA LYS A 707 49.87 -3.11 2.44
C LYS A 707 50.42 -2.71 3.83
N ALA A 708 50.54 -1.41 4.11
CA ALA A 708 51.01 -0.89 5.39
C ALA A 708 49.90 -0.70 6.43
N VAL A 709 48.64 -0.61 5.99
CA VAL A 709 47.49 -0.30 6.87
C VAL A 709 46.67 -1.56 7.24
N TRP A 710 46.61 -2.61 6.40
CA TRP A 710 45.75 -3.79 6.64
C TRP A 710 46.51 -5.14 6.72
N GLY A 711 46.19 -5.94 7.74
CA GLY A 711 46.71 -7.30 7.97
C GLY A 711 46.15 -8.36 7.00
N ARG A 712 46.86 -9.49 6.89
CA ARG A 712 46.77 -10.49 5.79
C ARG A 712 45.38 -11.05 5.47
N ASP A 713 44.41 -11.01 6.38
CA ASP A 713 43.12 -11.69 6.17
C ASP A 713 42.09 -10.85 5.39
N ALA A 714 42.34 -9.54 5.22
CA ALA A 714 41.55 -8.67 4.32
C ALA A 714 41.94 -8.81 2.83
N MET A 715 43.01 -9.56 2.51
CA MET A 715 43.56 -9.61 1.15
C MET A 715 42.74 -10.41 0.13
N VAL A 716 41.92 -11.37 0.54
CA VAL A 716 41.33 -12.34 -0.42
C VAL A 716 40.06 -11.80 -1.11
N ALA A 717 39.33 -10.89 -0.46
CA ALA A 717 38.10 -10.31 -1.03
C ALA A 717 38.38 -9.09 -1.91
N THR A 718 39.28 -8.18 -1.50
CA THR A 718 39.60 -6.98 -2.27
C THR A 718 40.49 -7.28 -3.48
N ALA A 719 41.33 -8.32 -3.43
CA ALA A 719 42.14 -8.73 -4.57
C ALA A 719 41.29 -9.25 -5.74
N ARG A 720 40.11 -9.84 -5.48
CA ARG A 720 39.23 -10.36 -6.54
C ARG A 720 38.55 -9.24 -7.35
N ASN A 721 38.18 -8.14 -6.70
CA ASN A 721 37.63 -6.95 -7.38
C ASN A 721 38.73 -6.09 -8.03
N ALA A 722 39.89 -5.95 -7.40
CA ALA A 722 41.00 -5.20 -7.98
C ALA A 722 41.63 -5.91 -9.19
N LEU A 723 41.75 -7.24 -9.18
CA LEU A 723 42.19 -8.00 -10.37
C LEU A 723 41.16 -7.94 -11.50
N SER A 724 39.87 -7.77 -11.22
CA SER A 724 38.83 -7.65 -12.27
C SER A 724 38.93 -6.30 -13.00
N VAL A 725 39.20 -5.22 -12.27
CA VAL A 725 39.38 -3.87 -12.83
C VAL A 725 40.72 -3.76 -13.57
N VAL A 726 41.79 -4.38 -13.05
CA VAL A 726 43.11 -4.39 -13.70
C VAL A 726 43.16 -5.39 -14.88
N ALA A 727 42.45 -6.51 -14.84
CA ALA A 727 42.35 -7.44 -15.98
C ALA A 727 41.50 -6.90 -17.13
N LEU A 728 40.52 -6.01 -16.86
CA LEU A 728 39.88 -5.21 -17.91
C LEU A 728 40.88 -4.21 -18.50
N ALA A 729 41.59 -3.45 -17.66
CA ALA A 729 42.58 -2.48 -18.12
C ALA A 729 43.79 -3.09 -18.86
N ALA A 730 44.12 -4.36 -18.63
CA ALA A 730 45.21 -5.07 -19.29
C ALA A 730 44.76 -5.91 -20.52
N ARG A 731 43.46 -6.08 -20.75
CA ARG A 731 42.92 -6.59 -22.02
C ARG A 731 42.67 -5.47 -23.05
N ASP A 732 42.49 -4.24 -22.58
CA ASP A 732 42.19 -3.04 -23.38
C ASP A 732 43.43 -2.17 -23.72
N ALA A 733 44.63 -2.60 -23.33
CA ALA A 733 45.91 -2.00 -23.74
C ALA A 733 46.67 -2.99 -24.64
#